data_AF-A0AAD1DM79-F1
#
_entry.id   AF-A0AAD1DM79-F1
#
_cell.length_a   1.000
_cell.length_b   1.000
_cell.length_c   1.000
_cell.angle_alpha   90.00
_cell.angle_beta   90.00
_cell.angle_gamma   90.00
#
_symmetry.space_group_name_H-M   'P 1'
#
loop_
_entity.id
_entity.type
_entity.pdbx_description
1 polymer ?
#
loop_
_entity_poly.entity_id
_entity_poly.type
_entity_poly.pdbx_seq_one_letter_code
_entity_poly.pdbx_strand_id
1 'polypeptide(L)'
;MLKNIFFSFSFLIWGSFVWAQNSFPQNVVIDDAYNSPTVSLATHVDLDNDSKVDILAVDYRKIFWLKNVSTQQNSFSPIQNIYTHPSEILQVGSADINYDGFKDIIFRTTAGIFMMTGSGNLGAFSTPISLYTGNYTQFQILDIDSDGFLDVYAQSQTTAGWRKNSGNGTFPNSFTIFTSGTGGPSVAIFKDMDGDNKPDLVTKAGYFIRWYKNDGTGIFTLKQTIESSAIGEKMAVGDIDTDGDQDIIYYYENGNSVQFRWYKNTNGLGNFSSMAIIANAPPSPTGFAYNVDRHGIKMFDVDMDGKDDIVYRVFWLNNVVWRKNLGNATFGADNTITNNAKGIKDFNFADFNNDGKADIYSLSSIDSKISWYQNLGTGSFSSQKVLTYGLNGINSICSGDIDGDGDIDLLSTSSGDNKMSWYRNTDGLGTFSEQQIVINNSTTYPMYAQLFDADNDGDKDFVVKYQYEVNYVTLYRISLFKNNGSGNFTEQIIANDLPKDVLGLAVADIDNDGDFDLIAAYQQTSLMKFINNGSGNFSSQVSFFSIATKYPLSLKTLDMDNDGDFDVLATYLDKEIEWYENTDGLGSFSTNHIVVSQMHHASDATTADIDGDGDIDVLFVNYFYNEAGWFQNNGNGTYTKKLVPGTVNHSRSIIAYDVDGDGLKDIVTNTFPQPKLRWYKNLGGGNLGPAQLITNNIGRVRDFDIADYNGDGKPDFVAGSDTGEDGDETNMITWFETGASYQNKISGKVRFDEDNNGCSPSDMGASMVMVKTQNSQHSYATFTDDSGAYSLVANQSQFTTSVSSPLPNYAVSPQSQVQNFTALGETQNADFCLLPNSVFKNLEVSVYPLNVARPGFTTTYKIVVSNKGSQKVNGEIVFNFNNSKMTYTTSSIAPDSQSAGSLSFNYTNLSPFHSKTIEVKLQMQTIPVTNIGDLLEFTATAQIPQDITPADNTFVLKQNVVGSYDPNDIQVLEGTQILLSQKDDYLHYVIRFQNTGNYHAQRVRVKNILDDQLDWSTLTLESYSHPNRAVVTNGNNVEFIFDAIYLPGTNDEPNSHGYIAYKIKPKSNVVVGDIFTNNAEIFFDYNPPIVTNTVNTEIVNQILSTASVSMTDFKIYPNPTNGLVYIKSPEKIKKITVYNSAGQQILRKENQSEIDLSHLPKGIYIVTFESEDKVHTSKVIRK
;
A
#
# COMPACT_ATOMS: atom_id res chain seq x y z
N MET A 1 -35.67 13.26 54.22
CA MET A 1 -36.62 12.13 54.12
C MET A 1 -37.55 12.43 52.94
N LEU A 2 -37.49 11.64 51.85
CA LEU A 2 -38.29 11.77 50.62
C LEU A 2 -38.08 13.07 49.79
N LYS A 3 -38.29 13.10 48.46
CA LYS A 3 -37.86 12.13 47.42
C LYS A 3 -37.79 12.81 46.03
N ASN A 4 -36.73 12.53 45.29
CA ASN A 4 -36.39 12.72 43.86
C ASN A 4 -37.34 13.52 42.93
N ILE A 5 -36.80 14.54 42.26
CA ILE A 5 -36.91 14.86 40.81
C ILE A 5 -36.03 16.09 40.45
N PHE A 6 -35.46 16.28 39.25
CA PHE A 6 -34.68 15.37 38.38
C PHE A 6 -33.86 16.15 37.32
N PHE A 7 -32.87 15.49 36.70
CA PHE A 7 -31.96 15.93 35.61
C PHE A 7 -31.02 17.14 35.81
N SER A 8 -29.83 17.00 35.22
CA SER A 8 -28.70 17.93 35.24
C SER A 8 -27.65 17.49 34.21
N PHE A 9 -27.07 18.40 33.44
CA PHE A 9 -25.62 18.74 33.47
C PHE A 9 -25.27 19.82 32.43
N SER A 10 -24.12 20.45 32.63
CA SER A 10 -23.57 21.51 31.77
C SER A 10 -22.56 20.96 30.77
N PHE A 11 -22.43 21.61 29.61
CA PHE A 11 -21.25 21.50 28.76
C PHE A 11 -20.65 22.89 28.55
N LEU A 12 -19.33 22.98 28.72
CA LEU A 12 -18.52 24.14 28.38
C LEU A 12 -17.40 23.65 27.47
N ILE A 13 -17.40 24.06 26.21
CA ILE A 13 -16.49 23.51 25.20
C ILE A 13 -15.12 24.15 25.35
N TRP A 14 -14.11 23.35 25.70
CA TRP A 14 -12.71 23.67 25.42
C TRP A 14 -12.33 23.01 24.09
N GLY A 15 -11.94 23.83 23.11
CA GLY A 15 -11.38 23.34 21.86
C GLY A 15 -9.96 22.85 22.09
N SER A 16 -9.74 21.54 21.96
CA SER A 16 -8.40 20.95 22.11
C SER A 16 -7.58 21.20 20.85
N PHE A 17 -6.57 22.06 20.94
CA PHE A 17 -5.45 22.02 20.00
C PHE A 17 -4.65 20.73 20.28
N VAL A 18 -5.01 19.66 19.59
CA VAL A 18 -4.18 18.45 19.52
C VAL A 18 -3.10 18.71 18.47
N TRP A 19 -1.84 18.51 18.84
CA TRP A 19 -0.76 18.45 17.85
C TRP A 19 -0.99 17.18 17.03
N ALA A 20 -1.23 17.35 15.72
CA ALA A 20 -1.06 16.24 14.79
C ALA A 20 0.43 15.92 14.73
N GLN A 21 0.88 14.95 15.55
CA GLN A 21 2.07 14.20 15.18
C GLN A 21 1.78 13.53 13.84
N ASN A 22 2.81 13.42 13.00
CA ASN A 22 2.70 12.78 11.69
C ASN A 22 2.33 11.31 11.90
N SER A 23 1.02 11.06 11.90
CA SER A 23 0.42 9.84 11.41
C SER A 23 0.12 9.98 9.94
N PHE A 24 -0.22 8.83 9.41
CA PHE A 24 0.47 8.40 8.23
C PHE A 24 -0.60 7.62 7.41
N PRO A 25 -0.92 7.98 6.14
CA PRO A 25 -2.35 8.15 5.73
C PRO A 25 -3.26 7.09 4.98
N GLN A 26 -3.78 6.03 5.65
CA GLN A 26 -5.04 5.21 5.42
C GLN A 26 -5.70 4.95 4.02
N ASN A 27 -5.69 3.67 3.57
CA ASN A 27 -6.56 3.01 2.55
C ASN A 27 -7.16 1.62 3.02
N VAL A 28 -8.41 1.46 3.50
CA VAL A 28 -8.96 0.09 3.78
C VAL A 28 -9.10 -0.75 2.49
N VAL A 29 -8.81 -2.06 2.51
CA VAL A 29 -8.64 -2.84 1.25
C VAL A 29 -9.32 -4.27 1.21
N ILE A 30 -10.00 -4.73 2.27
CA ILE A 30 -10.90 -5.92 2.44
C ILE A 30 -11.52 -5.78 3.86
N ASP A 31 -12.62 -6.42 4.24
CA ASP A 31 -13.05 -6.45 5.66
C ASP A 31 -14.01 -7.58 6.09
N ASP A 32 -14.75 -7.39 7.21
CA ASP A 32 -15.60 -8.41 7.86
C ASP A 32 -16.70 -8.85 6.86
N ALA A 33 -16.86 -8.09 5.76
CA ALA A 33 -17.65 -8.40 4.58
C ALA A 33 -17.04 -9.43 3.60
N TYR A 34 -15.78 -9.87 3.77
CA TYR A 34 -15.05 -10.69 2.77
C TYR A 34 -14.82 -12.17 3.19
N ASN A 35 -15.27 -12.61 4.38
CA ASN A 35 -15.49 -14.02 4.80
C ASN A 35 -14.32 -15.04 4.79
N SER A 36 -13.81 -15.63 5.89
CA SER A 36 -13.97 -15.47 7.35
C SER A 36 -12.72 -15.88 8.22
N PRO A 37 -11.45 -15.64 7.85
CA PRO A 37 -10.27 -16.31 8.46
C PRO A 37 -9.44 -15.53 9.51
N THR A 38 -8.32 -16.15 9.90
CA THR A 38 -7.73 -16.19 11.24
C THR A 38 -6.13 -16.20 11.43
N VAL A 39 -5.31 -15.29 10.81
CA VAL A 39 -3.88 -14.77 11.09
C VAL A 39 -2.86 -15.77 11.63
N SER A 40 -1.68 -15.94 11.04
CA SER A 40 -0.54 -16.53 11.71
C SER A 40 0.95 -16.05 11.46
N LEU A 41 1.37 -14.82 11.01
CA LEU A 41 2.66 -14.37 10.31
C LEU A 41 2.64 -14.11 8.76
N ALA A 42 3.80 -14.10 8.05
CA ALA A 42 4.11 -14.34 6.60
C ALA A 42 5.62 -14.26 6.24
N THR A 43 6.00 -14.44 4.94
CA THR A 43 7.28 -14.02 4.25
C THR A 43 7.16 -13.67 2.73
N HIS A 44 8.20 -13.09 2.07
CA HIS A 44 8.28 -12.67 0.65
C HIS A 44 9.18 -13.44 -0.32
N VAL A 45 8.96 -13.16 -1.63
CA VAL A 45 9.54 -13.65 -2.92
C VAL A 45 8.63 -13.32 -4.15
N ASP A 46 9.05 -13.49 -5.41
CA ASP A 46 8.28 -13.34 -6.68
C ASP A 46 7.91 -14.72 -7.27
N LEU A 47 6.78 -14.91 -7.99
CA LEU A 47 6.24 -16.25 -8.35
C LEU A 47 6.02 -16.62 -9.83
N ASP A 48 5.22 -15.89 -10.64
CA ASP A 48 5.32 -16.05 -12.11
C ASP A 48 6.63 -15.45 -12.63
N ASN A 49 7.44 -14.90 -11.72
CA ASN A 49 8.61 -14.11 -12.04
C ASN A 49 8.19 -12.87 -12.87
N ASP A 50 7.02 -12.26 -12.54
CA ASP A 50 6.57 -11.03 -13.19
C ASP A 50 7.40 -9.79 -12.80
N SER A 51 8.50 -10.02 -12.06
CA SER A 51 9.53 -9.10 -11.56
C SER A 51 9.02 -8.26 -10.40
N LYS A 52 8.16 -8.89 -9.58
CA LYS A 52 7.40 -8.29 -8.52
C LYS A 52 7.04 -9.39 -7.42
N VAL A 53 6.79 -9.09 -6.13
CA VAL A 53 6.61 -9.92 -4.87
C VAL A 53 5.24 -9.78 -3.95
N ASP A 54 4.09 -10.56 -3.97
CA ASP A 54 2.72 -10.39 -3.23
C ASP A 54 2.24 -11.13 -1.88
N ILE A 55 0.96 -11.33 -1.43
CA ILE A 55 0.61 -11.69 0.02
C ILE A 55 0.44 -13.13 0.50
N LEU A 56 1.31 -13.52 1.46
CA LEU A 56 1.50 -14.81 2.17
C LEU A 56 1.57 -14.85 3.68
N ALA A 57 0.65 -14.15 4.33
CA ALA A 57 0.27 -14.43 5.72
C ALA A 57 -0.38 -15.81 5.91
N VAL A 58 -1.48 -16.03 6.69
CA VAL A 58 -2.21 -17.33 6.93
C VAL A 58 -3.34 -17.26 7.96
N ASP A 59 -4.27 -18.21 7.96
CA ASP A 59 -5.53 -18.29 8.72
C ASP A 59 -5.53 -19.41 9.80
N TYR A 60 -4.91 -19.39 10.99
CA TYR A 60 -4.33 -20.54 11.80
C TYR A 60 -3.97 -21.70 10.89
N ARG A 61 -5.06 -22.38 10.43
CA ARG A 61 -5.58 -23.37 9.44
C ARG A 61 -5.51 -23.11 7.94
N LYS A 62 -5.58 -21.93 7.35
CA LYS A 62 -5.79 -21.71 5.91
C LYS A 62 -4.85 -20.69 5.26
N ILE A 63 -4.77 -20.71 3.95
CA ILE A 63 -3.54 -20.57 3.17
C ILE A 63 -3.98 -19.70 2.01
N PHE A 64 -4.42 -18.44 2.19
CA PHE A 64 -4.76 -17.63 1.01
C PHE A 64 -3.58 -17.37 0.08
N TRP A 65 -3.73 -16.36 -0.77
CA TRP A 65 -2.76 -15.73 -1.64
C TRP A 65 -3.41 -14.43 -2.19
N LEU A 66 -2.71 -13.30 -2.34
CA LEU A 66 -3.34 -11.97 -2.53
C LEU A 66 -2.26 -11.07 -3.39
N LYS A 67 -2.39 -10.72 -4.74
CA LYS A 67 -1.41 -10.47 -5.91
C LYS A 67 -0.89 -9.03 -6.06
N ASN A 68 -0.46 -8.69 -7.28
CA ASN A 68 -0.32 -7.45 -8.02
C ASN A 68 -0.43 -7.51 -9.53
N VAL A 69 -1.36 -6.68 -10.00
CA VAL A 69 -1.32 -5.94 -11.25
C VAL A 69 -1.44 -4.45 -10.93
N SER A 70 -0.76 -3.97 -9.87
CA SER A 70 -0.30 -2.59 -9.77
C SER A 70 0.48 -2.36 -11.04
N THR A 71 -0.19 -1.68 -11.94
CA THR A 71 0.51 -0.97 -12.99
C THR A 71 0.79 0.46 -12.52
N GLN A 72 -0.04 1.02 -11.62
CA GLN A 72 0.14 2.27 -10.83
C GLN A 72 -0.81 2.39 -9.60
N GLN A 73 -1.38 1.31 -9.08
CA GLN A 73 -2.37 1.37 -7.98
C GLN A 73 -2.54 0.04 -7.23
N ASN A 74 -1.98 -0.10 -6.03
CA ASN A 74 -2.67 0.15 -4.74
C ASN A 74 -4.07 -0.50 -4.46
N SER A 75 -4.71 -1.21 -5.41
CA SER A 75 -5.96 -2.00 -5.30
C SER A 75 -5.65 -3.41 -4.75
N PHE A 76 -6.49 -4.47 -4.75
CA PHE A 76 -6.14 -5.80 -4.11
C PHE A 76 -7.13 -7.00 -4.61
N SER A 77 -6.73 -8.27 -5.02
CA SER A 77 -7.30 -9.50 -5.80
C SER A 77 -7.76 -10.99 -5.28
N PRO A 78 -8.99 -11.60 -5.53
CA PRO A 78 -9.66 -12.90 -5.01
C PRO A 78 -9.07 -14.39 -5.15
N ILE A 79 -9.84 -15.56 -5.12
CA ILE A 79 -9.44 -16.91 -4.49
C ILE A 79 -9.63 -18.40 -5.03
N GLN A 80 -8.86 -19.41 -4.47
CA GLN A 80 -8.82 -20.93 -4.59
C GLN A 80 -7.74 -21.76 -3.72
N ASN A 81 -7.70 -23.13 -3.55
CA ASN A 81 -6.80 -23.94 -2.59
C ASN A 81 -5.70 -25.02 -3.03
N ILE A 82 -4.37 -24.73 -2.94
CA ILE A 82 -3.17 -25.48 -2.51
C ILE A 82 -3.37 -26.27 -1.23
N TYR A 83 -2.76 -25.99 -0.09
CA TYR A 83 -2.49 -27.11 0.81
C TYR A 83 -3.46 -27.27 1.95
N THR A 84 -3.59 -28.48 2.49
CA THR A 84 -4.49 -28.79 3.59
C THR A 84 -4.06 -30.00 4.43
N HIS A 85 -2.78 -30.20 4.64
CA HIS A 85 -2.26 -30.93 5.79
C HIS A 85 -2.99 -31.07 7.19
N PRO A 86 -3.02 -32.22 7.90
CA PRO A 86 -3.66 -32.30 9.22
C PRO A 86 -2.92 -31.75 10.47
N SER A 87 -1.84 -30.97 10.38
CA SER A 87 -1.02 -30.55 11.56
C SER A 87 -0.25 -29.23 11.32
N GLU A 88 0.01 -28.41 12.38
CA GLU A 88 0.40 -26.98 12.68
C GLU A 88 1.07 -26.09 11.66
N ILE A 89 1.30 -24.81 12.02
CA ILE A 89 1.77 -23.56 11.39
C ILE A 89 2.41 -22.69 12.57
N LEU A 90 3.66 -22.06 12.48
CA LEU A 90 4.63 -21.44 13.52
C LEU A 90 5.90 -20.61 12.99
N GLN A 91 6.35 -20.51 11.72
CA GLN A 91 7.39 -19.50 11.30
C GLN A 91 7.54 -19.24 9.78
N VAL A 92 8.23 -18.21 9.25
CA VAL A 92 8.68 -18.22 7.82
C VAL A 92 9.94 -17.41 7.37
N GLY A 93 10.23 -17.28 6.05
CA GLY A 93 11.50 -17.43 5.30
C GLY A 93 11.34 -18.14 3.91
N SER A 94 11.83 -17.59 2.77
CA SER A 94 11.75 -18.24 1.41
C SER A 94 12.87 -17.88 0.40
N ALA A 95 13.22 -18.74 -0.58
CA ALA A 95 14.13 -18.41 -1.72
C ALA A 95 13.94 -19.31 -2.99
N ASP A 96 14.88 -19.33 -3.96
CA ASP A 96 14.97 -20.23 -5.15
C ASP A 96 16.24 -21.05 -5.00
N ILE A 97 16.10 -22.33 -5.18
CA ILE A 97 16.95 -23.43 -4.75
C ILE A 97 17.46 -24.20 -5.95
N ASN A 98 16.68 -24.12 -7.03
CA ASN A 98 16.65 -25.09 -8.10
C ASN A 98 17.14 -24.55 -9.42
N TYR A 99 17.12 -23.23 -9.57
CA TYR A 99 17.66 -22.53 -10.71
C TYR A 99 16.99 -22.91 -12.05
N ASP A 100 15.75 -23.42 -11.99
CA ASP A 100 14.77 -23.32 -13.07
C ASP A 100 14.28 -21.87 -13.20
N GLY A 101 14.00 -21.23 -12.06
CA GLY A 101 13.78 -19.79 -11.96
C GLY A 101 12.35 -19.34 -11.68
N PHE A 102 11.46 -20.23 -11.26
CA PHE A 102 10.50 -19.84 -10.21
C PHE A 102 11.24 -19.95 -8.87
N LYS A 103 10.57 -19.90 -7.73
CA LYS A 103 11.20 -19.99 -6.40
C LYS A 103 10.64 -21.23 -5.68
N ASP A 104 11.13 -21.58 -4.44
CA ASP A 104 10.85 -22.88 -3.73
C ASP A 104 10.23 -22.86 -2.24
N ILE A 105 9.17 -23.68 -1.81
CA ILE A 105 8.40 -23.81 -0.49
C ILE A 105 8.71 -25.03 0.56
N ILE A 106 8.48 -24.97 1.90
CA ILE A 106 8.91 -25.80 3.11
C ILE A 106 7.70 -25.95 4.08
N PHE A 107 7.86 -25.85 5.40
CA PHE A 107 6.97 -26.24 6.43
C PHE A 107 7.81 -26.37 7.72
N ARG A 108 7.20 -26.67 8.83
CA ARG A 108 7.39 -27.75 9.85
C ARG A 108 5.97 -27.88 10.37
N THR A 109 5.48 -28.73 11.26
CA THR A 109 4.21 -28.60 12.07
C THR A 109 4.10 -28.98 13.64
N THR A 110 3.49 -30.08 14.19
CA THR A 110 3.80 -30.99 15.43
C THR A 110 4.70 -32.36 15.51
N ALA A 111 5.33 -33.03 14.49
CA ALA A 111 6.54 -33.94 14.24
C ALA A 111 7.83 -33.70 13.27
N GLY A 112 7.80 -33.00 12.09
CA GLY A 112 8.82 -32.64 11.09
C GLY A 112 8.79 -31.45 10.11
N ILE A 113 9.90 -31.33 9.34
CA ILE A 113 10.14 -30.56 8.08
C ILE A 113 10.28 -31.59 6.92
N PHE A 114 9.98 -31.23 5.67
CA PHE A 114 9.49 -31.91 4.45
C PHE A 114 9.34 -30.86 3.27
N MET A 115 9.05 -31.23 2.01
CA MET A 115 9.03 -30.47 0.72
C MET A 115 7.79 -30.83 -0.25
N MET A 116 7.66 -30.45 -1.55
CA MET A 116 6.47 -30.40 -2.51
C MET A 116 6.41 -29.94 -4.02
N THR A 117 7.45 -29.53 -4.73
CA THR A 117 7.51 -28.92 -6.09
C THR A 117 6.24 -28.25 -6.81
N GLY A 118 6.31 -26.95 -7.17
CA GLY A 118 5.32 -26.14 -7.95
C GLY A 118 5.67 -25.07 -9.05
N SER A 119 5.37 -25.35 -10.33
CA SER A 119 6.02 -24.82 -11.58
C SER A 119 5.56 -23.52 -12.31
N GLY A 120 5.45 -22.34 -11.69
CA GLY A 120 5.28 -21.10 -12.50
C GLY A 120 3.97 -21.01 -13.32
N ASN A 121 2.82 -21.46 -12.78
CA ASN A 121 1.72 -22.02 -13.62
C ASN A 121 0.25 -21.82 -13.19
N LEU A 122 -0.19 -20.63 -12.75
CA LEU A 122 -1.62 -20.39 -12.46
C LEU A 122 -2.21 -21.37 -11.42
N GLY A 123 -1.44 -21.79 -10.43
CA GLY A 123 -1.95 -22.78 -9.47
C GLY A 123 -0.93 -23.66 -8.74
N ALA A 124 0.35 -23.48 -9.02
CA ALA A 124 1.20 -24.58 -9.46
C ALA A 124 1.76 -25.46 -8.34
N PHE A 125 1.17 -26.64 -8.11
CA PHE A 125 1.67 -27.81 -7.33
C PHE A 125 1.36 -29.24 -7.74
N SER A 126 2.24 -30.15 -7.33
CA SER A 126 1.85 -31.55 -7.26
C SER A 126 1.96 -32.12 -5.85
N THR A 127 2.45 -33.35 -5.81
CA THR A 127 2.25 -34.53 -4.95
C THR A 127 3.24 -34.85 -3.79
N PRO A 128 4.21 -34.00 -3.32
CA PRO A 128 5.28 -33.90 -2.25
C PRO A 128 6.51 -34.71 -1.60
N ILE A 129 7.35 -35.71 -2.05
CA ILE A 129 8.77 -36.28 -1.74
C ILE A 129 9.58 -36.97 -0.46
N SER A 130 9.17 -37.34 0.79
CA SER A 130 9.78 -37.55 2.23
C SER A 130 11.18 -37.44 2.98
N LEU A 131 11.26 -36.59 4.07
CA LEU A 131 12.38 -35.69 4.67
C LEU A 131 13.24 -35.83 6.04
N TYR A 132 13.20 -34.99 7.10
CA TYR A 132 14.03 -35.13 8.39
C TYR A 132 13.31 -36.11 9.37
N THR A 133 13.74 -36.41 10.64
CA THR A 133 12.81 -36.98 11.69
C THR A 133 12.88 -36.53 13.16
N GLY A 134 11.81 -35.95 13.74
CA GLY A 134 11.51 -35.89 15.20
C GLY A 134 11.37 -34.50 15.83
N ASN A 135 11.17 -34.40 17.14
CA ASN A 135 11.00 -33.11 17.84
C ASN A 135 12.01 -32.11 17.44
N TYR A 136 11.88 -30.87 16.96
CA TYR A 136 12.98 -29.87 16.81
C TYR A 136 12.67 -28.45 17.42
N THR A 137 13.04 -27.21 16.92
CA THR A 137 12.41 -25.85 17.29
C THR A 137 11.85 -24.65 16.30
N GLN A 138 12.19 -24.25 14.99
CA GLN A 138 11.84 -23.01 14.09
C GLN A 138 12.87 -22.61 12.88
N PHE A 139 13.34 -21.49 12.20
CA PHE A 139 14.49 -21.47 11.11
C PHE A 139 14.87 -20.14 10.24
N GLN A 140 15.89 -20.10 9.33
CA GLN A 140 15.80 -19.46 7.94
C GLN A 140 16.77 -19.95 6.87
N ILE A 141 16.34 -19.97 5.60
CA ILE A 141 17.01 -20.33 4.33
C ILE A 141 18.30 -19.58 3.93
N LEU A 142 19.21 -20.25 3.20
CA LEU A 142 20.07 -19.81 2.07
C LEU A 142 21.49 -20.42 1.98
N ASP A 143 22.22 -20.02 0.92
CA ASP A 143 23.62 -20.31 0.54
C ASP A 143 24.53 -20.27 1.76
N ILE A 144 24.89 -21.45 2.26
CA ILE A 144 26.05 -21.57 3.13
C ILE A 144 27.26 -21.58 2.29
N ASP A 145 27.29 -22.38 1.25
CA ASP A 145 28.53 -23.07 0.98
C ASP A 145 29.55 -22.30 0.17
N SER A 146 29.15 -21.12 -0.31
CA SER A 146 29.93 -20.33 -1.25
C SER A 146 30.28 -21.09 -2.55
N ASP A 147 29.63 -22.24 -2.81
CA ASP A 147 29.59 -22.94 -4.11
C ASP A 147 28.52 -22.29 -5.01
N GLY A 148 27.49 -21.69 -4.40
CA GLY A 148 26.65 -20.66 -5.00
C GLY A 148 25.35 -21.18 -5.60
N PHE A 149 24.88 -22.31 -5.08
CA PHE A 149 23.46 -22.58 -5.05
C PHE A 149 22.82 -21.82 -3.85
N LEU A 150 21.63 -22.20 -3.43
CA LEU A 150 20.99 -21.66 -2.22
C LEU A 150 20.53 -22.89 -1.45
N ASP A 151 20.43 -22.81 -0.12
CA ASP A 151 20.65 -24.03 0.65
C ASP A 151 19.95 -24.18 2.03
N VAL A 152 19.77 -25.41 2.66
CA VAL A 152 19.19 -25.70 4.03
C VAL A 152 19.63 -26.78 5.05
N TYR A 153 19.37 -26.55 6.39
CA TYR A 153 19.94 -27.04 7.72
C TYR A 153 18.92 -27.32 8.85
N ALA A 154 19.25 -27.57 10.16
CA ALA A 154 18.41 -27.08 11.31
C ALA A 154 19.00 -26.94 12.78
N GLN A 155 18.12 -26.63 13.78
CA GLN A 155 18.35 -26.87 15.24
C GLN A 155 17.16 -27.24 16.20
N SER A 156 17.22 -27.14 17.58
CA SER A 156 16.31 -27.92 18.49
C SER A 156 16.32 -27.91 20.07
N GLN A 157 16.00 -29.00 20.80
CA GLN A 157 16.26 -29.33 22.21
C GLN A 157 17.70 -29.88 22.41
N THR A 158 18.36 -30.65 21.49
CA THR A 158 19.49 -31.50 21.98
C THR A 158 20.67 -32.15 21.11
N THR A 159 21.20 -31.71 19.91
CA THR A 159 22.39 -31.96 18.96
C THR A 159 22.58 -31.08 17.62
N ALA A 160 23.04 -29.85 17.30
CA ALA A 160 22.69 -29.25 15.91
C ALA A 160 23.34 -29.69 14.54
N GLY A 161 22.72 -29.73 13.35
CA GLY A 161 23.30 -30.43 12.15
C GLY A 161 22.73 -30.15 10.74
N TRP A 162 23.20 -30.79 9.66
CA TRP A 162 22.79 -30.42 8.27
C TRP A 162 23.08 -31.68 7.18
N ARG A 163 23.20 -32.05 5.76
CA ARG A 163 22.72 -32.06 4.21
C ARG A 163 22.64 -31.07 2.85
N LYS A 164 23.35 -31.18 1.63
CA LYS A 164 23.30 -30.17 0.41
C LYS A 164 23.25 -30.41 -1.20
N ASN A 165 23.30 -29.43 -2.15
CA ASN A 165 23.00 -29.53 -3.63
C ASN A 165 23.90 -30.36 -4.54
N SER A 166 23.29 -31.34 -5.18
CA SER A 166 23.72 -31.75 -6.52
C SER A 166 23.31 -30.78 -7.66
N GLY A 167 22.85 -29.56 -7.33
CA GLY A 167 22.26 -28.55 -8.21
C GLY A 167 20.77 -28.76 -8.53
N ASN A 168 20.14 -29.83 -8.02
CA ASN A 168 18.86 -30.34 -8.49
C ASN A 168 17.99 -31.15 -7.46
N GLY A 169 17.91 -30.75 -6.18
CA GLY A 169 16.94 -31.29 -5.20
C GLY A 169 17.43 -31.68 -3.80
N THR A 170 18.73 -31.61 -3.50
CA THR A 170 19.58 -32.77 -3.79
C THR A 170 20.53 -33.44 -2.76
N PHE A 171 20.86 -32.84 -1.63
CA PHE A 171 21.49 -33.33 -0.37
C PHE A 171 22.27 -34.68 -0.24
N PRO A 172 23.49 -34.93 -0.78
CA PRO A 172 24.14 -36.23 -0.61
C PRO A 172 24.68 -36.57 0.80
N ASN A 173 25.05 -35.63 1.70
CA ASN A 173 25.76 -35.95 2.96
C ASN A 173 25.47 -35.06 4.24
N SER A 174 25.47 -35.58 5.48
CA SER A 174 25.02 -34.79 6.68
C SER A 174 25.96 -34.61 7.82
N PHE A 175 25.83 -33.47 8.52
CA PHE A 175 26.83 -32.89 9.40
C PHE A 175 26.32 -32.36 10.77
N THR A 176 27.21 -32.25 11.77
CA THR A 176 27.08 -32.99 13.06
C THR A 176 27.30 -32.28 14.43
N ILE A 177 26.94 -31.00 14.63
CA ILE A 177 26.94 -30.14 15.86
C ILE A 177 27.86 -30.53 17.01
N PHE A 178 27.46 -29.93 18.11
CA PHE A 178 28.14 -29.90 19.35
C PHE A 178 27.32 -30.77 20.23
N THR A 179 28.03 -31.30 21.21
CA THR A 179 27.57 -31.89 22.47
C THR A 179 27.63 -30.81 23.58
N SER A 180 26.75 -30.82 24.60
CA SER A 180 26.83 -29.91 25.78
C SER A 180 26.09 -30.41 27.04
N GLY A 181 25.46 -29.55 27.88
CA GLY A 181 25.19 -29.85 29.31
C GLY A 181 23.87 -29.44 30.02
N THR A 182 23.27 -28.26 29.80
CA THR A 182 22.04 -27.77 30.50
C THR A 182 21.08 -26.91 29.62
N GLY A 183 19.74 -27.07 29.75
CA GLY A 183 18.63 -26.49 28.91
C GLY A 183 18.68 -26.75 27.35
N GLY A 184 17.71 -26.46 26.46
CA GLY A 184 17.79 -26.80 24.98
C GLY A 184 17.39 -25.68 23.94
N PRO A 185 17.92 -25.63 22.68
CA PRO A 185 18.00 -24.48 21.68
C PRO A 185 17.03 -24.07 20.49
N SER A 186 16.60 -22.81 20.47
CA SER A 186 15.72 -22.01 19.58
C SER A 186 15.93 -20.63 18.78
N VAL A 187 16.97 -20.23 17.98
CA VAL A 187 17.05 -19.05 16.99
C VAL A 187 18.20 -19.15 15.87
N ALA A 188 18.46 -18.20 14.91
CA ALA A 188 19.36 -18.09 13.68
C ALA A 188 19.49 -16.62 13.12
N ILE A 189 20.61 -16.10 12.54
CA ILE A 189 20.73 -14.73 11.91
C ILE A 189 21.89 -14.30 10.87
N PHE A 190 21.60 -13.58 9.74
CA PHE A 190 22.42 -13.39 8.48
C PHE A 190 23.78 -12.65 8.62
N LYS A 191 24.81 -13.04 7.88
CA LYS A 191 26.09 -12.42 7.43
C LYS A 191 27.41 -12.54 8.23
N ASP A 192 28.53 -12.49 7.53
CA ASP A 192 29.73 -11.71 7.83
C ASP A 192 30.08 -11.28 9.29
N MET A 193 31.21 -11.79 9.84
CA MET A 193 31.96 -11.20 10.99
C MET A 193 33.48 -10.83 10.93
N ASP A 194 34.41 -11.77 10.81
CA ASP A 194 35.86 -11.55 10.77
C ASP A 194 36.49 -11.22 9.40
N GLY A 195 35.66 -10.85 8.41
CA GLY A 195 36.04 -10.21 7.14
C GLY A 195 36.46 -11.06 5.94
N ASP A 196 36.21 -12.39 5.87
CA ASP A 196 36.57 -13.23 4.68
C ASP A 196 35.46 -13.51 3.63
N ASN A 197 34.36 -12.76 3.76
CA ASN A 197 33.24 -12.42 2.86
C ASN A 197 32.30 -13.58 2.51
N LYS A 198 31.82 -14.30 3.53
CA LYS A 198 31.09 -15.56 3.38
C LYS A 198 30.17 -15.84 4.60
N PRO A 199 29.15 -16.69 4.43
CA PRO A 199 28.29 -17.36 5.44
C PRO A 199 28.90 -17.78 6.82
N ASP A 200 28.17 -17.71 7.98
CA ASP A 200 28.52 -18.19 9.38
C ASP A 200 27.50 -18.24 10.62
N LEU A 201 27.82 -17.92 11.93
CA LEU A 201 26.84 -17.75 13.09
C LEU A 201 27.17 -17.00 14.48
N VAL A 202 26.21 -16.46 15.28
CA VAL A 202 26.26 -16.24 16.78
C VAL A 202 24.86 -16.48 17.48
N THR A 203 24.51 -16.32 18.81
CA THR A 203 23.55 -17.33 19.45
C THR A 203 22.77 -17.36 20.82
N LYS A 204 22.45 -18.54 21.49
CA LYS A 204 21.15 -19.20 21.85
C LYS A 204 21.01 -20.52 22.83
N ALA A 205 21.93 -21.33 23.39
CA ALA A 205 21.88 -22.39 24.50
C ALA A 205 22.60 -22.40 25.95
N GLY A 206 22.07 -22.91 27.07
CA GLY A 206 22.81 -23.03 28.38
C GLY A 206 23.09 -21.76 29.29
N TYR A 207 23.73 -21.76 30.45
CA TYR A 207 23.81 -20.53 31.30
C TYR A 207 24.69 -19.30 30.83
N PHE A 208 24.63 -18.71 29.60
CA PHE A 208 25.86 -18.52 28.78
C PHE A 208 25.85 -17.60 27.46
N ILE A 209 26.89 -16.73 27.06
CA ILE A 209 27.52 -15.92 25.85
C ILE A 209 28.97 -16.38 25.34
N ARG A 210 29.34 -16.48 24.02
CA ARG A 210 30.47 -17.16 23.25
C ARG A 210 30.36 -16.96 21.65
N TRP A 211 31.44 -16.82 20.82
CA TRP A 211 31.49 -16.81 19.29
C TRP A 211 32.72 -17.54 18.64
N TYR A 212 32.73 -17.94 17.35
CA TYR A 212 33.14 -19.29 16.91
C TYR A 212 33.53 -19.48 15.35
N LYS A 213 34.19 -18.56 14.61
CA LYS A 213 34.78 -18.68 13.21
C LYS A 213 34.86 -20.04 12.42
N ASN A 214 34.60 -20.06 11.09
CA ASN A 214 34.72 -21.17 10.11
C ASN A 214 35.76 -21.12 8.92
N ASP A 215 35.52 -21.70 7.70
CA ASP A 215 36.51 -21.75 6.58
C ASP A 215 36.11 -21.73 5.07
N GLY A 216 34.86 -22.00 4.66
CA GLY A 216 34.40 -21.93 3.25
C GLY A 216 34.40 -23.25 2.50
N THR A 217 34.29 -24.33 3.25
CA THR A 217 33.97 -25.68 2.78
C THR A 217 33.08 -26.46 3.77
N GLY A 218 32.63 -25.75 4.81
CA GLY A 218 31.82 -26.11 5.98
C GLY A 218 32.60 -26.30 7.29
N ILE A 219 33.54 -25.45 7.70
CA ILE A 219 34.60 -25.77 8.71
C ILE A 219 34.81 -24.75 9.88
N PHE A 220 34.01 -24.86 10.95
CA PHE A 220 33.80 -23.96 12.12
C PHE A 220 34.48 -24.39 13.45
N THR A 221 35.45 -23.66 14.05
CA THR A 221 36.33 -24.21 15.14
C THR A 221 36.74 -23.35 16.38
N LEU A 222 36.43 -23.82 17.62
CA LEU A 222 36.23 -23.01 18.85
C LEU A 222 37.00 -21.70 19.05
N LYS A 223 36.34 -20.53 18.90
CA LYS A 223 36.90 -19.21 19.29
C LYS A 223 36.76 -18.88 20.79
N GLN A 224 35.75 -18.18 21.35
CA GLN A 224 35.77 -17.82 22.81
C GLN A 224 34.42 -17.54 23.51
N THR A 225 34.42 -17.52 24.88
CA THR A 225 33.31 -17.30 25.84
C THR A 225 33.16 -15.91 26.48
N ILE A 226 31.97 -15.31 26.32
CA ILE A 226 31.62 -13.94 26.68
C ILE A 226 30.99 -13.77 28.09
N GLU A 227 29.87 -14.41 28.42
CA GLU A 227 29.07 -14.04 29.62
C GLU A 227 28.25 -15.23 30.12
N SER A 228 27.89 -15.25 31.40
CA SER A 228 27.33 -16.47 31.99
C SER A 228 26.27 -16.21 33.07
N SER A 229 25.45 -15.14 32.93
CA SER A 229 24.57 -14.70 34.03
C SER A 229 23.21 -14.03 33.76
N ALA A 230 22.68 -13.89 32.52
CA ALA A 230 21.66 -12.86 32.24
C ALA A 230 20.34 -13.22 31.48
N ILE A 231 19.37 -12.29 31.47
CA ILE A 231 17.98 -12.65 31.83
C ILE A 231 16.81 -12.35 30.85
N GLY A 232 16.91 -12.41 29.50
CA GLY A 232 15.75 -12.42 28.54
C GLY A 232 15.17 -13.67 27.81
N GLU A 233 15.14 -13.81 26.47
CA GLU A 233 15.15 -15.12 25.73
C GLU A 233 15.55 -15.04 24.21
N LYS A 234 15.87 -13.93 23.50
CA LYS A 234 16.02 -13.92 21.98
C LYS A 234 17.17 -13.14 21.27
N MET A 235 17.38 -13.31 19.93
CA MET A 235 18.58 -12.95 19.07
C MET A 235 18.38 -12.53 17.53
N ALA A 236 18.75 -11.32 17.02
CA ALA A 236 18.75 -10.86 15.57
C ALA A 236 19.93 -9.92 15.06
N VAL A 237 20.20 -9.41 13.81
CA VAL A 237 21.57 -9.05 13.17
C VAL A 237 22.08 -7.60 12.81
N GLY A 238 23.39 -7.20 12.52
CA GLY A 238 23.70 -5.80 12.06
C GLY A 238 24.87 -4.79 11.66
N ASP A 239 24.54 -3.48 11.28
CA ASP A 239 25.24 -2.16 10.90
C ASP A 239 24.83 -0.67 11.40
N ILE A 240 24.62 -0.30 12.69
CA ILE A 240 24.39 1.08 13.25
C ILE A 240 25.62 1.80 13.81
N ASP A 241 26.69 1.10 14.21
CA ASP A 241 27.97 1.69 14.62
C ASP A 241 28.77 2.18 13.41
N THR A 242 28.52 1.59 12.24
CA THR A 242 28.75 2.17 10.90
C THR A 242 30.20 2.47 10.61
N ASP A 243 31.03 1.57 11.10
CA ASP A 243 32.40 1.38 10.66
C ASP A 243 32.40 0.71 9.26
N GLY A 244 31.27 0.07 8.88
CA GLY A 244 30.93 -0.43 7.54
C GLY A 244 31.12 -1.94 7.36
N ASP A 245 31.63 -2.60 8.39
CA ASP A 245 31.57 -4.05 8.57
C ASP A 245 30.25 -4.34 9.35
N GLN A 246 30.09 -5.27 10.33
CA GLN A 246 28.79 -5.60 11.02
C GLN A 246 28.83 -5.79 12.62
N ASP A 247 27.86 -6.19 13.49
CA ASP A 247 28.10 -6.31 14.99
C ASP A 247 27.11 -7.15 15.88
N ILE A 248 26.66 -6.86 17.14
CA ILE A 248 25.52 -7.56 17.86
C ILE A 248 24.54 -6.58 18.47
N ILE A 249 23.26 -6.90 18.77
CA ILE A 249 22.68 -6.56 20.09
C ILE A 249 21.90 -7.84 20.93
N TYR A 250 20.76 -7.92 21.75
CA TYR A 250 20.18 -8.76 22.97
C TYR A 250 19.08 -8.16 23.92
N TYR A 251 18.26 -8.99 24.64
CA TYR A 251 17.29 -8.61 25.82
C TYR A 251 17.87 -9.37 27.10
N TYR A 252 18.15 -8.65 28.20
CA TYR A 252 18.07 -9.14 29.58
C TYR A 252 16.75 -8.67 30.22
N GLU A 253 16.08 -9.42 31.10
CA GLU A 253 14.88 -8.95 31.80
C GLU A 253 14.98 -9.19 33.32
N ASN A 254 14.78 -8.18 34.20
CA ASN A 254 14.84 -8.39 35.67
C ASN A 254 13.95 -7.49 36.54
N GLY A 255 13.20 -8.05 37.48
CA GLY A 255 12.34 -7.34 38.46
C GLY A 255 11.15 -6.57 37.86
N ASN A 256 11.45 -5.51 37.11
CA ASN A 256 10.61 -4.63 36.25
C ASN A 256 11.55 -3.67 35.45
N SER A 257 12.85 -4.01 35.31
CA SER A 257 13.92 -3.25 34.67
C SER A 257 14.77 -4.20 33.82
N VAL A 258 14.97 -3.88 32.55
CA VAL A 258 14.66 -4.93 31.59
C VAL A 258 15.64 -4.94 30.42
N GLN A 259 16.90 -4.91 30.79
CA GLN A 259 17.90 -4.29 29.97
C GLN A 259 18.21 -5.05 28.66
N PHE A 260 17.81 -4.49 27.52
CA PHE A 260 18.65 -4.61 26.32
C PHE A 260 20.07 -4.18 26.66
N ARG A 261 21.17 -4.64 26.09
CA ARG A 261 22.40 -3.86 26.32
C ARG A 261 23.62 -4.00 25.35
N TRP A 262 23.99 -3.22 24.26
CA TRP A 262 25.23 -2.81 23.41
C TRP A 262 26.64 -2.69 23.95
N TYR A 263 27.62 -3.11 23.18
CA TYR A 263 28.83 -3.75 23.65
C TYR A 263 30.12 -3.39 22.79
N LYS A 264 30.18 -2.34 21.93
CA LYS A 264 31.11 -2.03 20.77
C LYS A 264 32.47 -2.72 20.54
N ASN A 265 32.70 -3.00 19.24
CA ASN A 265 33.87 -3.58 18.57
C ASN A 265 35.16 -2.82 18.69
N THR A 266 36.13 -3.52 18.14
CA THR A 266 37.50 -3.17 18.15
C THR A 266 38.19 -3.45 16.80
N ASN A 267 37.73 -4.37 15.91
CA ASN A 267 38.54 -4.69 14.73
C ASN A 267 38.00 -5.38 13.45
N GLY A 268 36.73 -5.77 13.26
CA GLY A 268 36.28 -6.36 11.98
C GLY A 268 36.94 -7.69 11.59
N LEU A 269 37.57 -8.34 12.57
CA LEU A 269 38.37 -9.56 12.45
C LEU A 269 38.19 -10.39 13.72
N GLY A 270 36.98 -10.39 14.27
CA GLY A 270 36.68 -11.19 15.44
C GLY A 270 37.48 -10.84 16.73
N ASN A 271 37.54 -9.61 17.30
CA ASN A 271 37.99 -9.33 18.72
C ASN A 271 37.16 -8.45 19.77
N PHE A 272 36.36 -9.03 20.71
CA PHE A 272 35.31 -8.42 21.59
C PHE A 272 35.75 -7.86 23.00
N SER A 273 34.84 -7.13 23.71
CA SER A 273 35.05 -6.20 24.87
C SER A 273 34.25 -6.43 26.23
N SER A 274 33.70 -5.44 27.01
CA SER A 274 33.14 -5.58 28.44
C SER A 274 32.06 -4.57 29.08
N MET A 275 30.82 -5.00 29.44
CA MET A 275 29.64 -4.36 30.18
C MET A 275 29.33 -2.80 30.29
N ALA A 276 28.38 -2.11 29.55
CA ALA A 276 27.92 -0.67 29.78
C ALA A 276 26.65 -0.06 29.03
N ILE A 277 25.63 0.58 29.67
CA ILE A 277 24.21 0.92 29.18
C ILE A 277 23.89 2.28 28.44
N ILE A 278 22.85 2.40 27.56
CA ILE A 278 22.27 3.67 26.96
C ILE A 278 20.82 4.01 27.38
N ALA A 279 20.02 3.10 27.96
CA ALA A 279 18.56 3.26 27.86
C ALA A 279 17.65 2.33 28.75
N ASN A 280 16.30 2.32 28.58
CA ASN A 280 15.27 1.59 29.40
C ASN A 280 13.89 1.49 28.74
N ALA A 281 12.97 0.70 29.30
CA ALA A 281 11.55 0.80 28.99
C ALA A 281 10.64 0.62 30.26
N PRO A 282 9.30 0.50 30.15
CA PRO A 282 8.34 0.76 31.21
C PRO A 282 8.23 -0.41 32.19
N PRO A 283 7.96 -0.19 33.48
CA PRO A 283 7.64 -1.30 34.38
C PRO A 283 6.35 -2.05 33.98
N SER A 284 6.31 -3.36 34.21
CA SER A 284 5.07 -4.15 34.14
C SER A 284 4.02 -3.56 35.09
N PRO A 285 2.79 -3.25 34.61
CA PRO A 285 1.69 -2.80 35.47
C PRO A 285 1.31 -3.82 36.55
N THR A 286 1.59 -5.12 36.35
CA THR A 286 1.21 -6.20 37.27
C THR A 286 2.35 -6.62 38.20
N GLY A 287 3.61 -6.40 37.84
CA GLY A 287 4.77 -7.00 38.52
C GLY A 287 4.81 -8.54 38.45
N PHE A 288 3.99 -9.12 37.55
CA PHE A 288 3.90 -10.53 37.19
C PHE A 288 3.91 -10.62 35.64
N ALA A 289 5.00 -10.27 34.97
CA ALA A 289 6.31 -10.87 35.26
C ALA A 289 6.21 -12.40 35.32
N TYR A 290 5.60 -13.05 34.30
CA TYR A 290 5.68 -14.51 34.03
C TYR A 290 5.19 -14.94 32.62
N ASN A 291 6.11 -15.22 31.69
CA ASN A 291 6.02 -16.25 30.62
C ASN A 291 4.99 -16.14 29.48
N VAL A 292 4.16 -15.10 29.39
CA VAL A 292 3.13 -15.06 28.32
C VAL A 292 3.63 -14.43 27.01
N ASP A 293 4.92 -14.10 26.98
CA ASP A 293 5.64 -13.76 25.76
C ASP A 293 6.79 -14.70 25.42
N ARG A 294 6.88 -14.94 24.12
CA ARG A 294 7.17 -16.22 23.50
C ARG A 294 7.42 -16.20 21.99
N HIS A 295 7.38 -15.06 21.30
CA HIS A 295 7.98 -14.82 19.96
C HIS A 295 8.72 -13.40 19.83
N GLY A 296 9.43 -12.96 18.78
CA GLY A 296 10.83 -12.43 18.78
C GLY A 296 11.44 -11.01 18.62
N ILE A 297 12.72 -10.91 18.19
CA ILE A 297 13.30 -9.70 17.50
C ILE A 297 14.12 -9.99 16.23
N LYS A 298 14.32 -9.04 15.26
CA LYS A 298 14.55 -8.84 13.77
C LYS A 298 14.52 -7.29 13.50
N MET A 299 14.87 -6.79 12.29
CA MET A 299 15.29 -5.40 12.03
C MET A 299 14.75 -4.27 11.04
N PHE A 300 13.80 -4.35 10.14
CA PHE A 300 13.84 -3.47 8.98
C PHE A 300 13.30 -2.08 9.25
N ASP A 301 13.90 -1.23 8.49
CA ASP A 301 13.86 0.18 8.31
C ASP A 301 12.72 0.83 7.53
N VAL A 302 12.80 2.16 7.28
CA VAL A 302 11.62 3.03 7.18
C VAL A 302 11.37 4.16 6.10
N ASP A 303 12.34 4.76 5.39
CA ASP A 303 12.29 6.04 4.62
C ASP A 303 13.17 6.48 3.34
N MET A 304 13.58 5.70 2.26
CA MET A 304 14.36 6.01 0.91
C MET A 304 15.78 5.40 0.14
N ASP A 305 17.02 4.68 0.34
CA ASP A 305 18.05 3.98 1.33
C ASP A 305 18.73 2.56 1.27
N GLY A 306 18.78 1.91 2.49
CA GLY A 306 19.99 1.60 3.30
C GLY A 306 20.04 1.30 4.88
N LYS A 307 19.09 1.58 5.81
CA LYS A 307 19.16 1.47 7.34
C LYS A 307 18.43 0.18 8.09
N ASP A 308 18.12 -0.39 9.35
CA ASP A 308 18.16 -0.77 10.93
C ASP A 308 18.16 -0.07 12.45
N ASP A 309 17.08 0.04 13.31
CA ASP A 309 16.87 0.43 14.81
C ASP A 309 16.45 -0.55 16.05
N ILE A 310 15.15 -1.06 16.30
CA ILE A 310 14.56 -2.30 17.04
C ILE A 310 13.00 -2.67 16.96
N VAL A 311 12.42 -3.88 16.59
CA VAL A 311 10.89 -4.20 16.37
C VAL A 311 9.80 -4.72 17.47
N TYR A 312 9.88 -4.58 18.78
CA TYR A 312 9.14 -5.20 19.95
C TYR A 312 7.65 -5.04 20.49
N ARG A 313 6.86 -6.09 20.88
CA ARG A 313 5.43 -6.14 21.45
C ARG A 313 5.09 -5.51 22.81
N VAL A 314 3.83 -5.77 23.32
CA VAL A 314 3.24 -5.97 24.69
C VAL A 314 2.06 -6.95 24.64
N PHE A 315 1.68 -7.46 25.80
CA PHE A 315 0.53 -8.31 26.09
C PHE A 315 -0.51 -7.71 27.12
N TRP A 316 -0.69 -6.39 27.39
CA TRP A 316 -1.71 -5.90 28.39
C TRP A 316 -2.71 -4.71 28.18
N LEU A 317 -2.58 -3.67 27.32
CA LEU A 317 -3.64 -2.64 27.04
C LEU A 317 -3.80 -1.89 25.64
N ASN A 318 -3.00 -1.95 24.55
CA ASN A 318 -3.09 -2.69 23.25
C ASN A 318 -2.11 -2.37 21.99
N ASN A 319 -0.96 -1.61 22.05
CA ASN A 319 0.09 -1.08 21.10
C ASN A 319 1.01 -1.95 20.11
N VAL A 320 1.81 -1.45 19.09
CA VAL A 320 2.84 -2.05 18.10
C VAL A 320 4.08 -1.15 17.50
N VAL A 321 5.39 -0.93 17.89
CA VAL A 321 6.22 0.37 17.85
C VAL A 321 7.37 0.96 16.82
N TRP A 322 8.37 1.88 17.12
CA TRP A 322 9.72 2.43 16.50
C TRP A 322 10.30 3.75 17.18
N ARG A 323 11.45 4.40 16.90
CA ARG A 323 12.33 5.23 17.94
C ARG A 323 12.88 6.74 17.22
N LYS A 324 13.23 8.08 16.90
CA LYS A 324 14.09 8.74 15.76
C LYS A 324 15.55 8.97 16.24
N ASN A 325 16.33 10.05 16.01
CA ASN A 325 17.81 10.09 16.30
C ASN A 325 18.51 11.23 17.10
N LEU A 326 19.84 11.08 17.37
CA LEU A 326 20.80 11.94 18.13
C LEU A 326 22.31 11.94 17.67
N GLY A 327 22.93 10.78 17.36
CA GLY A 327 24.36 10.51 17.00
C GLY A 327 25.29 9.75 18.02
N ASN A 328 25.86 8.58 17.64
CA ASN A 328 26.85 7.68 18.35
C ASN A 328 26.46 7.01 19.71
N ALA A 329 25.77 5.87 19.67
CA ALA A 329 25.13 5.10 20.73
C ALA A 329 24.61 5.85 21.97
N THR A 330 23.39 6.39 21.81
CA THR A 330 22.36 7.00 22.70
C THR A 330 21.00 6.86 21.96
N PHE A 331 19.82 6.77 22.60
CA PHE A 331 18.54 6.42 21.90
C PHE A 331 17.29 7.24 22.50
N GLY A 332 15.97 7.15 22.10
CA GLY A 332 14.79 7.96 22.67
C GLY A 332 13.25 7.51 22.62
N ALA A 333 12.21 8.34 22.31
CA ALA A 333 10.79 8.11 22.80
C ALA A 333 9.51 8.05 21.86
N ASP A 334 8.57 7.17 22.23
CA ASP A 334 7.32 6.57 21.68
C ASP A 334 6.04 7.24 20.99
N ASN A 335 5.61 6.70 19.80
CA ASN A 335 4.28 6.63 19.06
C ASN A 335 3.68 5.26 18.47
N THR A 336 3.04 5.17 17.27
CA THR A 336 1.73 4.47 17.05
C THR A 336 1.28 3.59 15.82
N ILE A 337 0.42 2.55 15.97
CA ILE A 337 -0.43 1.65 15.10
C ILE A 337 -1.70 1.01 15.74
N THR A 338 -1.54 -0.04 16.53
CA THR A 338 -2.51 -1.11 16.91
C THR A 338 -3.16 -1.08 18.38
N ASN A 339 -4.48 -1.19 18.68
CA ASN A 339 -5.09 -1.36 20.03
C ASN A 339 -6.07 -2.57 20.16
N ASN A 340 -5.97 -3.58 19.30
CA ASN A 340 -7.08 -4.48 19.00
C ASN A 340 -6.66 -5.90 18.52
N ALA A 341 -6.03 -6.75 19.36
CA ALA A 341 -5.81 -8.19 19.09
C ALA A 341 -5.49 -9.09 20.31
N LYS A 342 -6.47 -9.43 21.14
CA LYS A 342 -6.34 -10.25 22.37
C LYS A 342 -5.42 -11.49 22.25
N GLY A 343 -4.24 -11.56 22.91
CA GLY A 343 -3.53 -12.86 23.17
C GLY A 343 -2.17 -13.20 22.49
N ILE A 344 -1.25 -12.27 22.35
CA ILE A 344 -0.67 -11.86 21.06
C ILE A 344 0.21 -12.82 20.13
N LYS A 345 0.43 -14.12 20.40
CA LYS A 345 1.20 -15.20 19.65
C LYS A 345 2.68 -15.10 19.04
N ASP A 346 3.07 -14.67 17.80
CA ASP A 346 4.41 -14.67 16.99
C ASP A 346 4.49 -13.53 15.92
N PHE A 347 5.60 -13.35 15.12
CA PHE A 347 5.99 -12.26 14.13
C PHE A 347 7.17 -12.54 13.04
N ASN A 348 7.02 -12.56 11.68
CA ASN A 348 8.06 -12.87 10.58
C ASN A 348 7.91 -12.07 9.22
N PHE A 349 8.38 -12.38 7.96
CA PHE A 349 8.82 -11.34 6.94
C PHE A 349 8.51 -11.31 5.38
N ALA A 350 7.44 -10.65 4.84
CA ALA A 350 7.07 -10.42 3.41
C ALA A 350 6.68 -9.06 2.66
N ASP A 351 7.29 -8.60 1.54
CA ASP A 351 6.56 -7.84 0.50
C ASP A 351 5.25 -8.46 0.13
N PHE A 352 4.23 -7.64 -0.18
CA PHE A 352 3.01 -8.20 -0.66
C PHE A 352 1.95 -7.45 -1.57
N ASN A 353 2.22 -6.33 -2.26
CA ASN A 353 1.72 -6.12 -3.65
C ASN A 353 2.82 -5.84 -4.67
N ASN A 354 3.82 -6.68 -4.63
CA ASN A 354 4.74 -7.00 -5.68
C ASN A 354 5.74 -6.02 -6.16
N ASP A 355 5.53 -4.72 -6.29
CA ASP A 355 6.58 -3.88 -6.89
C ASP A 355 8.00 -3.97 -6.18
N GLY A 356 8.15 -4.84 -5.13
CA GLY A 356 9.26 -5.35 -4.30
C GLY A 356 9.29 -5.14 -2.75
N LYS A 357 8.30 -4.53 -2.02
CA LYS A 357 8.25 -4.06 -0.59
C LYS A 357 8.01 -5.08 0.52
N ALA A 358 7.06 -4.85 1.42
CA ALA A 358 7.53 -4.71 2.79
C ALA A 358 6.55 -4.94 3.91
N ASP A 359 5.77 -5.97 3.81
CA ASP A 359 4.40 -5.90 4.20
C ASP A 359 3.96 -7.01 5.20
N ILE A 360 3.10 -6.74 6.18
CA ILE A 360 3.24 -7.17 7.59
C ILE A 360 1.87 -7.84 8.08
N TYR A 361 1.61 -8.55 9.21
CA TYR A 361 0.38 -9.46 9.35
C TYR A 361 0.03 -10.31 10.63
N SER A 362 -1.10 -10.20 11.35
CA SER A 362 -1.15 -10.74 12.73
C SER A 362 -1.73 -12.12 13.07
N LEU A 363 -0.88 -12.94 13.66
CA LEU A 363 -1.09 -14.25 14.26
C LEU A 363 -1.99 -14.34 15.50
N SER A 364 -3.26 -14.72 15.32
CA SER A 364 -4.24 -14.64 16.39
C SER A 364 -4.69 -15.92 17.07
N SER A 365 -4.64 -15.92 18.41
CA SER A 365 -4.88 -17.05 19.31
C SER A 365 -6.15 -17.01 20.16
N ILE A 366 -6.83 -15.87 20.35
CA ILE A 366 -7.99 -15.78 21.29
C ILE A 366 -9.32 -15.52 20.59
N ASP A 367 -9.42 -14.48 19.76
CA ASP A 367 -10.56 -14.34 18.84
C ASP A 367 -10.36 -15.11 17.53
N SER A 368 -9.11 -15.50 17.27
CA SER A 368 -8.54 -16.20 16.14
C SER A 368 -7.91 -15.38 14.97
N LYS A 369 -8.13 -14.08 14.77
CA LYS A 369 -8.40 -13.52 13.43
C LYS A 369 -7.23 -13.07 12.42
N ILE A 370 -7.45 -13.03 11.06
CA ILE A 370 -6.50 -12.78 9.88
C ILE A 370 -6.25 -11.30 9.58
N SER A 371 -5.03 -10.87 9.24
CA SER A 371 -4.69 -9.43 9.25
C SER A 371 -3.26 -9.01 8.78
N TRP A 372 -3.01 -7.70 8.46
CA TRP A 372 -2.14 -7.03 7.41
C TRP A 372 -2.49 -5.43 7.34
N TYR A 373 -1.68 -4.38 6.98
CA TYR A 373 -1.82 -2.83 7.05
C TYR A 373 -0.76 -1.85 6.30
N GLN A 374 -0.46 -1.74 4.99
CA GLN A 374 0.87 -1.16 4.41
C GLN A 374 1.58 0.02 5.07
N ASN A 375 2.89 0.17 4.88
CA ASN A 375 3.45 1.48 5.08
C ASN A 375 2.69 2.34 4.13
N LEU A 376 2.16 3.45 4.63
CA LEU A 376 2.22 4.60 3.74
C LEU A 376 3.68 4.91 3.56
N GLY A 377 4.22 6.05 3.92
CA GLY A 377 5.61 5.91 4.34
C GLY A 377 6.44 7.08 4.31
N THR A 378 7.72 6.75 4.17
CA THR A 378 8.73 7.31 5.05
C THR A 378 8.25 7.20 6.51
N GLY A 379 8.12 5.97 6.98
CA GLY A 379 7.83 5.67 8.37
C GLY A 379 6.36 5.68 8.79
N SER A 380 5.45 5.06 8.04
CA SER A 380 3.97 5.10 8.12
C SER A 380 3.29 3.73 8.09
N PHE A 381 2.00 3.61 8.37
CA PHE A 381 1.13 2.42 8.37
C PHE A 381 -0.17 2.80 9.14
N SER A 382 -1.36 2.18 8.93
CA SER A 382 -2.58 3.03 9.04
C SER A 382 -4.03 2.50 9.28
N SER A 383 -4.67 1.61 8.50
CA SER A 383 -6.13 1.25 8.56
C SER A 383 -6.54 -0.21 8.30
N GLN A 384 -6.22 -1.20 9.14
CA GLN A 384 -6.95 -2.50 9.29
C GLN A 384 -7.94 -2.99 8.11
N LYS A 385 -7.74 -4.17 7.41
CA LYS A 385 -8.69 -4.84 6.41
C LYS A 385 -9.27 -6.32 6.65
N VAL A 386 -10.31 -6.64 7.44
CA VAL A 386 -10.65 -7.99 8.02
C VAL A 386 -10.55 -9.22 7.16
N LEU A 387 -9.99 -10.27 7.76
CA LEU A 387 -10.37 -11.64 7.48
C LEU A 387 -11.84 -11.98 7.97
N THR A 388 -12.00 -12.88 8.98
CA THR A 388 -12.90 -12.74 10.18
C THR A 388 -12.65 -13.84 11.24
N TYR A 389 -13.61 -14.59 11.80
CA TYR A 389 -13.39 -15.60 12.87
C TYR A 389 -13.81 -17.03 12.53
N GLY A 390 -13.01 -18.02 12.95
CA GLY A 390 -13.35 -19.43 12.73
C GLY A 390 -12.45 -20.57 13.27
N LEU A 391 -11.36 -20.36 14.03
CA LEU A 391 -10.34 -21.39 14.24
C LEU A 391 -9.85 -21.61 15.68
N ASN A 392 -9.08 -22.68 15.92
CA ASN A 392 -8.96 -23.22 17.27
C ASN A 392 -7.55 -23.73 17.66
N GLY A 393 -7.00 -23.25 18.78
CA GLY A 393 -5.61 -23.44 19.22
C GLY A 393 -4.54 -23.09 18.17
N ILE A 394 -4.02 -21.85 18.18
CA ILE A 394 -3.07 -21.37 17.15
C ILE A 394 -1.62 -21.60 17.54
N ASN A 395 -0.74 -21.72 16.55
CA ASN A 395 0.68 -21.63 16.75
C ASN A 395 1.40 -20.50 15.90
N SER A 396 1.53 -20.47 14.55
CA SER A 396 1.90 -19.35 13.62
C SER A 396 1.88 -19.75 12.10
N ILE A 397 2.79 -19.37 11.13
CA ILE A 397 2.76 -19.34 9.59
C ILE A 397 3.66 -20.27 8.77
N CYS A 398 3.44 -20.32 7.43
CA CYS A 398 4.39 -20.45 6.28
C CYS A 398 4.45 -19.24 5.24
N SER A 399 5.47 -19.20 4.36
CA SER A 399 5.75 -18.43 3.09
C SER A 399 6.88 -18.92 2.10
N GLY A 400 6.60 -19.04 0.78
CA GLY A 400 7.24 -18.46 -0.42
C GLY A 400 6.21 -18.33 -1.59
N ASP A 401 6.62 -18.03 -2.83
CA ASP A 401 5.97 -18.31 -4.14
C ASP A 401 5.19 -19.61 -4.16
N ILE A 402 4.00 -19.90 -3.61
CA ILE A 402 3.58 -21.31 -3.78
C ILE A 402 3.40 -21.53 -5.27
N ASP A 403 2.50 -20.79 -5.88
CA ASP A 403 1.85 -21.36 -7.04
C ASP A 403 2.40 -20.92 -8.38
N GLY A 404 3.53 -20.24 -8.37
CA GLY A 404 4.16 -19.77 -9.59
C GLY A 404 3.36 -18.72 -10.36
N ASP A 405 2.47 -17.91 -9.76
CA ASP A 405 1.89 -16.77 -10.51
C ASP A 405 1.90 -15.30 -9.98
N GLY A 406 2.79 -14.90 -9.08
CA GLY A 406 3.44 -13.57 -8.99
C GLY A 406 3.98 -13.03 -7.65
N ASP A 407 3.43 -13.06 -6.43
CA ASP A 407 2.10 -13.31 -5.88
C ASP A 407 2.09 -13.78 -4.41
N ILE A 408 3.12 -14.51 -3.93
CA ILE A 408 3.39 -15.12 -2.59
C ILE A 408 2.12 -15.44 -1.79
N ASP A 409 1.80 -16.69 -1.41
CA ASP A 409 0.45 -17.13 -0.98
C ASP A 409 -0.12 -16.97 0.45
N LEU A 410 0.09 -17.91 1.34
CA LEU A 410 -0.10 -17.99 2.79
C LEU A 410 -0.02 -19.53 2.94
N LEU A 411 0.66 -20.25 3.87
CA LEU A 411 0.40 -21.71 4.07
C LEU A 411 0.27 -22.13 5.55
N SER A 412 -0.80 -22.81 6.04
CA SER A 412 -1.39 -22.87 7.44
C SER A 412 -2.32 -23.98 8.02
N THR A 413 -2.51 -24.13 9.35
CA THR A 413 -3.19 -25.19 10.22
C THR A 413 -3.56 -24.78 11.71
N SER A 414 -4.38 -25.52 12.45
CA SER A 414 -4.81 -25.19 13.84
C SER A 414 -5.02 -26.37 14.83
N SER A 415 -4.28 -26.46 15.94
CA SER A 415 -4.23 -27.62 16.85
C SER A 415 -5.58 -28.19 17.29
N GLY A 416 -6.59 -27.32 17.41
CA GLY A 416 -7.93 -27.65 17.87
C GLY A 416 -9.00 -27.95 16.80
N ASP A 417 -8.71 -28.04 15.50
CA ASP A 417 -9.68 -28.55 14.48
C ASP A 417 -9.10 -29.34 13.25
N ASN A 418 -7.86 -29.85 13.35
CA ASN A 418 -7.28 -30.99 12.60
C ASN A 418 -7.22 -31.00 11.03
N LYS A 419 -6.99 -29.82 10.42
CA LYS A 419 -6.76 -29.53 8.99
C LYS A 419 -5.59 -28.54 8.69
N MET A 420 -5.51 -28.13 7.43
CA MET A 420 -4.83 -26.95 6.83
C MET A 420 -5.83 -26.30 5.78
N SER A 421 -5.53 -25.47 4.73
CA SER A 421 -6.40 -25.08 3.52
C SER A 421 -5.99 -23.85 2.66
N TRP A 422 -5.57 -23.91 1.38
CA TRP A 422 -5.61 -22.74 0.46
C TRP A 422 -6.97 -22.17 0.09
N TYR A 423 -6.80 -21.03 -0.54
CA TYR A 423 -7.47 -19.74 -0.45
C TYR A 423 -6.54 -19.00 -1.53
N ARG A 424 -6.93 -18.41 -2.67
CA ARG A 424 -5.97 -18.11 -3.84
C ARG A 424 -5.78 -16.63 -4.00
N ASN A 425 -4.84 -16.32 -4.86
CA ASN A 425 -4.60 -15.06 -5.47
C ASN A 425 -4.96 -15.01 -6.95
N THR A 426 -6.09 -14.43 -7.26
CA THR A 426 -6.68 -14.66 -8.59
C THR A 426 -6.24 -13.66 -9.63
N ASP A 427 -5.88 -12.46 -9.21
CA ASP A 427 -6.17 -11.30 -10.08
C ASP A 427 -4.98 -10.39 -10.29
N GLY A 428 -4.35 -9.93 -9.23
CA GLY A 428 -3.74 -8.65 -9.45
C GLY A 428 -3.72 -7.60 -8.38
N LEU A 429 -3.51 -7.83 -7.09
CA LEU A 429 -3.06 -6.80 -6.12
C LEU A 429 -3.24 -7.23 -4.66
N GLY A 430 -4.00 -8.29 -4.41
CA GLY A 430 -4.37 -9.01 -3.18
C GLY A 430 -5.79 -8.95 -2.54
N THR A 431 -6.62 -9.98 -2.71
CA THR A 431 -7.97 -10.10 -2.12
C THR A 431 -8.37 -11.57 -1.94
N PHE A 432 -9.45 -11.86 -1.21
CA PHE A 432 -9.48 -13.06 -0.38
C PHE A 432 -10.95 -13.40 0.06
N SER A 433 -11.50 -14.62 -0.18
CA SER A 433 -12.85 -15.13 0.18
C SER A 433 -13.17 -16.62 -0.20
N GLU A 434 -12.46 -17.63 0.37
CA GLU A 434 -12.79 -19.11 0.56
C GLU A 434 -11.74 -20.29 0.48
N GLN A 435 -11.96 -21.28 1.37
CA GLN A 435 -11.20 -22.50 1.74
C GLN A 435 -11.40 -23.70 0.76
N GLN A 436 -10.41 -24.59 0.51
CA GLN A 436 -10.68 -25.91 -0.17
C GLN A 436 -9.84 -27.14 0.32
N ILE A 437 -10.31 -27.79 1.37
CA ILE A 437 -9.56 -28.73 2.24
C ILE A 437 -9.00 -30.05 1.58
N VAL A 438 -7.72 -30.10 1.18
CA VAL A 438 -6.89 -31.32 0.85
C VAL A 438 -6.84 -32.40 1.95
N ILE A 439 -6.60 -32.08 3.24
CA ILE A 439 -6.49 -33.06 4.32
C ILE A 439 -7.16 -32.55 5.62
N ASN A 440 -7.79 -33.48 6.31
CA ASN A 440 -8.84 -33.16 7.28
C ASN A 440 -8.93 -34.31 8.30
N ASN A 441 -7.76 -34.78 8.75
CA ASN A 441 -7.66 -36.03 9.46
C ASN A 441 -7.73 -35.81 10.97
N SER A 442 -8.87 -36.17 11.53
CA SER A 442 -9.23 -35.98 12.93
C SER A 442 -8.33 -36.70 13.94
N THR A 443 -7.49 -37.66 13.53
CA THR A 443 -6.54 -38.36 14.43
C THR A 443 -5.15 -37.72 14.49
N THR A 444 -4.92 -36.70 13.67
CA THR A 444 -3.65 -36.00 13.52
C THR A 444 -3.81 -34.54 13.97
N TYR A 445 -2.87 -34.09 14.78
CA TYR A 445 -2.93 -32.95 15.69
C TYR A 445 -1.86 -31.91 15.34
N PRO A 446 -2.22 -30.63 15.18
CA PRO A 446 -1.33 -29.52 14.76
C PRO A 446 -0.28 -28.75 15.72
N MET A 447 0.93 -28.23 15.25
CA MET A 447 1.82 -27.08 15.75
C MET A 447 2.82 -26.04 14.95
N TYR A 448 3.31 -25.99 13.66
CA TYR A 448 4.28 -24.97 13.02
C TYR A 448 4.35 -24.75 11.47
N ALA A 449 5.00 -23.73 10.83
CA ALA A 449 5.43 -23.73 9.41
C ALA A 449 6.65 -22.87 8.86
N GLN A 450 6.95 -22.77 7.50
CA GLN A 450 8.20 -22.21 6.82
C GLN A 450 8.30 -22.35 5.22
N LEU A 451 9.05 -21.73 4.21
CA LEU A 451 9.12 -22.29 2.77
C LEU A 451 10.40 -22.33 1.64
N PHE A 452 10.90 -23.48 0.95
CA PHE A 452 12.08 -24.01 -0.01
C PHE A 452 11.99 -25.20 -1.16
N ASP A 453 12.98 -26.08 -1.57
CA ASP A 453 12.84 -27.20 -2.62
C ASP A 453 13.48 -28.60 -2.27
N ALA A 454 13.03 -29.71 -2.92
CA ALA A 454 13.47 -31.12 -2.80
C ALA A 454 13.59 -31.96 -4.07
N ASP A 455 13.11 -31.53 -5.23
CA ASP A 455 13.57 -32.15 -6.47
C ASP A 455 13.93 -31.17 -7.59
N ASN A 456 13.96 -29.89 -7.24
CA ASN A 456 14.47 -28.75 -7.99
C ASN A 456 13.96 -28.76 -9.42
N ASP A 457 12.62 -28.74 -9.55
CA ASP A 457 11.95 -28.83 -10.84
C ASP A 457 11.16 -27.58 -11.30
N GLY A 458 11.27 -26.45 -10.55
CA GLY A 458 10.67 -25.13 -10.81
C GLY A 458 10.56 -24.19 -9.60
N ASP A 459 10.13 -24.61 -8.40
CA ASP A 459 8.94 -25.35 -8.01
C ASP A 459 8.79 -25.29 -6.45
N LYS A 460 7.76 -24.63 -5.88
CA LYS A 460 7.63 -24.37 -4.41
C LYS A 460 7.19 -25.50 -3.44
N ASP A 461 8.12 -26.33 -2.97
CA ASP A 461 7.97 -27.50 -2.05
C ASP A 461 7.18 -27.35 -0.69
N PHE A 462 6.90 -28.24 0.31
CA PHE A 462 6.20 -27.91 1.60
C PHE A 462 6.29 -28.86 2.86
N VAL A 463 5.81 -28.62 4.12
CA VAL A 463 5.77 -29.64 5.25
C VAL A 463 5.13 -29.44 6.65
N VAL A 464 4.46 -30.53 6.99
CA VAL A 464 4.26 -31.28 8.26
C VAL A 464 5.32 -31.63 9.34
N LYS A 465 4.93 -31.21 10.55
CA LYS A 465 5.12 -31.88 11.82
C LYS A 465 3.76 -32.61 12.26
N TYR A 466 3.59 -33.92 12.32
CA TYR A 466 2.39 -34.53 12.97
C TYR A 466 2.41 -34.66 14.50
N GLN A 467 1.32 -34.36 15.22
CA GLN A 467 1.01 -35.11 16.46
C GLN A 467 -0.06 -36.10 16.07
N TYR A 468 -0.11 -37.28 16.65
CA TYR A 468 -1.20 -38.23 16.41
C TYR A 468 -1.33 -39.20 17.57
N GLU A 469 -2.46 -39.90 17.63
CA GLU A 469 -2.71 -40.89 18.67
C GLU A 469 -2.84 -42.30 18.09
N VAL A 470 -2.04 -43.22 18.60
CA VAL A 470 -2.14 -44.66 18.32
C VAL A 470 -2.33 -45.39 19.64
N ASN A 471 -3.47 -46.05 19.81
CA ASN A 471 -3.81 -46.79 21.05
C ASN A 471 -3.68 -45.95 22.34
N TYR A 472 -4.07 -44.68 22.31
CA TYR A 472 -3.89 -43.69 23.39
C TYR A 472 -2.43 -43.34 23.73
N VAL A 473 -1.48 -43.63 22.84
CA VAL A 473 -0.11 -43.12 22.89
C VAL A 473 -0.02 -41.93 21.94
N THR A 474 0.34 -40.77 22.47
CA THR A 474 0.68 -39.60 21.65
C THR A 474 2.04 -39.82 20.99
N LEU A 475 2.06 -39.79 19.67
CA LEU A 475 3.22 -40.01 18.82
C LEU A 475 3.33 -38.88 17.80
N TYR A 476 4.48 -38.80 17.17
CA TYR A 476 4.81 -37.75 16.21
C TYR A 476 5.55 -38.41 15.02
N ARG A 477 5.39 -37.96 13.78
CA ARG A 477 6.02 -38.50 12.55
C ARG A 477 6.34 -37.46 11.48
N ILE A 478 7.58 -37.37 10.97
CA ILE A 478 7.91 -36.49 9.83
C ILE A 478 7.61 -37.21 8.54
N SER A 479 7.07 -36.50 7.55
CA SER A 479 6.81 -37.05 6.23
C SER A 479 7.62 -36.37 5.10
N LEU A 480 7.31 -36.67 3.85
CA LEU A 480 6.99 -35.80 2.70
C LEU A 480 6.04 -36.69 1.84
N PHE A 481 6.10 -36.82 0.51
CA PHE A 481 4.94 -37.09 -0.37
C PHE A 481 5.44 -37.69 -1.82
N LYS A 482 5.22 -37.23 -3.10
CA LYS A 482 6.14 -37.37 -4.34
C LYS A 482 6.37 -36.14 -5.28
N ASN A 483 6.03 -35.99 -6.60
CA ASN A 483 6.20 -34.66 -7.32
C ASN A 483 5.83 -34.48 -8.87
N ASN A 484 5.52 -33.21 -9.37
CA ASN A 484 5.20 -32.66 -10.75
C ASN A 484 4.29 -31.34 -11.05
N GLY A 485 3.98 -30.33 -10.19
CA GLY A 485 3.13 -29.11 -10.54
C GLY A 485 1.53 -29.13 -10.66
N SER A 486 0.84 -27.94 -10.52
CA SER A 486 -0.65 -27.54 -10.56
C SER A 486 -1.69 -27.39 -9.36
N GLY A 487 -1.41 -27.60 -8.05
CA GLY A 487 -2.29 -27.46 -6.88
C GLY A 487 -2.56 -28.74 -6.02
N ASN A 488 -1.73 -29.81 -6.01
CA ASN A 488 -2.25 -31.20 -5.87
C ASN A 488 -1.41 -32.33 -5.15
N PHE A 489 -1.68 -32.70 -3.88
CA PHE A 489 -0.68 -33.29 -2.94
C PHE A 489 -0.82 -34.82 -2.50
N THR A 490 0.25 -35.66 -2.34
CA THR A 490 0.30 -37.13 -1.92
C THR A 490 1.46 -37.73 -0.99
N GLU A 491 1.24 -38.26 0.25
CA GLU A 491 2.27 -38.68 1.30
C GLU A 491 3.29 -39.88 1.12
N GLN A 492 4.52 -39.73 1.70
CA GLN A 492 5.75 -40.57 1.88
C GLN A 492 6.34 -40.28 3.29
N ILE A 493 7.13 -41.13 3.98
CA ILE A 493 7.53 -40.91 5.41
C ILE A 493 9.00 -41.24 5.67
N ILE A 494 9.72 -40.55 6.58
CA ILE A 494 11.15 -40.86 6.92
C ILE A 494 11.28 -41.54 8.25
N ALA A 495 10.56 -41.03 9.24
CA ALA A 495 10.27 -41.79 10.44
C ALA A 495 9.06 -41.26 11.16
N ASN A 496 8.57 -42.22 11.92
CA ASN A 496 7.25 -42.34 12.43
C ASN A 496 7.36 -42.83 13.86
N ASP A 497 6.27 -42.75 14.60
CA ASP A 497 6.17 -43.30 15.95
C ASP A 497 7.19 -42.71 16.94
N LEU A 498 7.48 -41.43 16.74
CA LEU A 498 8.45 -40.66 17.47
C LEU A 498 7.89 -40.38 18.87
N PRO A 499 8.61 -40.75 19.95
CA PRO A 499 8.00 -40.91 21.28
C PRO A 499 7.92 -39.62 22.11
N LYS A 500 8.12 -38.45 21.50
CA LYS A 500 8.24 -37.14 22.14
C LYS A 500 7.60 -36.06 21.26
N ASP A 501 6.92 -35.07 21.87
CA ASP A 501 6.37 -33.87 21.18
C ASP A 501 7.40 -33.23 20.32
N VAL A 502 7.03 -32.38 19.35
CA VAL A 502 8.01 -31.88 18.42
C VAL A 502 8.37 -30.41 18.43
N LEU A 503 7.67 -29.50 19.11
CA LEU A 503 8.08 -28.08 19.31
C LEU A 503 8.64 -27.23 18.14
N GLY A 504 8.92 -27.75 16.92
CA GLY A 504 10.05 -27.25 16.13
C GLY A 504 10.85 -28.06 15.11
N LEU A 505 11.76 -27.45 14.27
CA LEU A 505 12.77 -27.86 13.22
C LEU A 505 13.15 -26.63 12.37
N ALA A 506 14.35 -26.57 11.77
CA ALA A 506 14.91 -25.49 10.92
C ALA A 506 15.42 -25.85 9.50
N VAL A 507 16.21 -24.95 8.86
CA VAL A 507 16.52 -24.84 7.42
C VAL A 507 17.57 -23.65 7.10
N ALA A 508 18.93 -23.73 6.82
CA ALA A 508 19.87 -23.04 5.78
C ALA A 508 21.35 -23.64 5.55
N ASP A 509 21.81 -24.04 4.33
CA ASP A 509 22.61 -25.26 3.82
C ASP A 509 22.89 -26.39 4.77
N ILE A 510 23.75 -27.32 4.33
CA ILE A 510 24.65 -28.16 5.07
C ILE A 510 26.12 -28.26 4.58
N ASP A 511 26.35 -28.84 3.42
CA ASP A 511 27.38 -29.89 3.28
C ASP A 511 28.49 -29.47 2.29
N ASN A 512 28.31 -28.33 1.61
CA ASN A 512 29.10 -27.72 0.53
C ASN A 512 29.08 -28.42 -0.87
N ASP A 513 27.95 -28.21 -1.54
CA ASP A 513 27.41 -28.38 -2.91
C ASP A 513 26.01 -27.67 -3.02
N GLY A 514 25.35 -27.22 -1.92
CA GLY A 514 24.47 -26.04 -1.78
C GLY A 514 22.93 -26.17 -1.73
N ASP A 515 22.29 -26.93 -0.81
CA ASP A 515 20.84 -27.18 -0.88
C ASP A 515 20.10 -27.43 0.44
N PHE A 516 18.83 -27.12 0.36
CA PHE A 516 17.68 -27.19 1.25
C PHE A 516 17.28 -28.52 2.01
N ASP A 517 18.02 -29.04 3.02
CA ASP A 517 17.61 -30.25 3.83
C ASP A 517 17.91 -30.30 5.40
N LEU A 518 17.72 -31.45 6.14
CA LEU A 518 16.70 -31.54 7.30
C LEU A 518 17.14 -32.08 10.22
N ILE A 519 17.60 -31.19 11.15
CA ILE A 519 17.65 -31.11 12.58
C ILE A 519 16.27 -30.73 13.07
N ALA A 520 15.62 -31.83 13.41
CA ALA A 520 15.03 -33.35 15.78
C ALA A 520 15.65 -33.18 17.31
N ALA A 521 15.39 -32.06 18.03
CA ALA A 521 14.93 -31.78 19.45
C ALA A 521 14.27 -32.88 20.24
N TYR A 522 14.40 -34.18 19.99
CA TYR A 522 13.61 -35.20 20.72
C TYR A 522 13.41 -34.80 22.18
N GLN A 523 12.18 -34.53 22.64
CA GLN A 523 11.93 -33.71 23.84
C GLN A 523 12.76 -34.24 25.00
N GLN A 524 13.69 -33.45 25.53
CA GLN A 524 14.70 -33.83 26.54
C GLN A 524 15.79 -34.82 26.05
N THR A 525 16.17 -34.89 24.76
CA THR A 525 16.93 -36.04 24.21
C THR A 525 17.85 -35.83 22.99
N SER A 526 17.48 -35.15 21.89
CA SER A 526 18.45 -34.89 20.78
C SER A 526 18.16 -33.61 20.01
N LEU A 527 19.03 -33.16 19.10
CA LEU A 527 18.89 -32.26 17.94
C LEU A 527 19.36 -33.13 16.76
N MET A 528 18.91 -34.34 16.40
CA MET A 528 19.62 -35.19 15.37
C MET A 528 19.92 -34.58 13.94
N LYS A 529 20.43 -35.32 12.94
CA LYS A 529 20.48 -34.97 11.49
C LYS A 529 20.09 -36.16 10.61
N PHE A 530 19.74 -35.98 9.32
CA PHE A 530 19.35 -37.08 8.40
C PHE A 530 20.06 -36.92 7.03
N ILE A 531 19.67 -37.50 5.86
CA ILE A 531 20.31 -37.23 4.52
C ILE A 531 19.52 -37.49 3.18
N ASN A 532 19.29 -36.57 2.22
CA ASN A 532 18.65 -36.90 0.91
C ASN A 532 19.52 -36.80 -0.33
N ASN A 533 19.88 -37.98 -0.82
CA ASN A 533 20.62 -38.22 -2.05
C ASN A 533 20.14 -37.48 -3.32
N GLY A 534 18.88 -37.10 -3.37
CA GLY A 534 18.53 -35.86 -4.01
C GLY A 534 17.14 -35.68 -4.58
N SER A 535 16.57 -36.63 -5.31
CA SER A 535 15.21 -36.45 -5.87
C SER A 535 14.11 -36.72 -4.83
N GLY A 536 14.23 -36.07 -3.69
CA GLY A 536 13.53 -36.28 -2.45
C GLY A 536 13.49 -37.72 -1.87
N ASN A 537 14.51 -38.18 -1.14
CA ASN A 537 14.54 -39.46 -0.40
C ASN A 537 15.58 -39.44 0.75
N PHE A 538 15.14 -39.43 2.00
CA PHE A 538 15.94 -38.84 3.09
C PHE A 538 16.36 -39.86 4.17
N SER A 539 17.53 -39.70 4.83
CA SER A 539 18.23 -40.80 5.54
C SER A 539 17.69 -41.09 6.93
N SER A 540 18.35 -41.99 7.66
CA SER A 540 18.16 -42.16 9.10
C SER A 540 18.73 -41.00 9.93
N GLN A 541 18.18 -40.86 11.13
CA GLN A 541 18.60 -39.93 12.17
C GLN A 541 20.00 -40.18 12.74
N VAL A 542 20.76 -39.12 13.00
CA VAL A 542 22.10 -39.15 13.59
C VAL A 542 22.20 -38.08 14.69
N SER A 543 22.38 -38.50 15.94
CA SER A 543 22.51 -37.65 17.13
C SER A 543 23.99 -37.39 17.47
N PHE A 544 24.33 -36.18 17.93
CA PHE A 544 25.68 -35.75 18.25
C PHE A 544 25.74 -34.70 19.41
N PHE A 545 24.88 -34.92 20.42
CA PHE A 545 24.60 -34.27 21.73
C PHE A 545 23.41 -35.07 22.24
N SER A 546 23.18 -35.12 23.54
CA SER A 546 21.95 -35.72 24.07
C SER A 546 21.96 -35.49 25.56
N ILE A 547 21.03 -34.68 26.06
CA ILE A 547 21.01 -34.30 27.46
C ILE A 547 19.57 -34.22 27.97
N ALA A 548 19.28 -35.03 29.00
CA ALA A 548 17.98 -35.18 29.64
C ALA A 548 17.42 -33.91 30.31
N THR A 549 18.24 -32.87 30.50
CA THR A 549 17.87 -31.60 31.16
C THR A 549 17.58 -30.46 30.18
N LYS A 550 17.59 -30.72 28.86
CA LYS A 550 17.67 -29.66 27.86
C LYS A 550 16.34 -29.41 27.09
N TYR A 551 15.73 -28.21 27.25
CA TYR A 551 14.47 -27.72 26.62
C TYR A 551 14.48 -26.30 25.91
N PRO A 552 13.97 -26.13 24.64
CA PRO A 552 13.69 -24.95 23.75
C PRO A 552 12.22 -24.57 23.43
N LEU A 553 12.06 -23.57 22.53
CA LEU A 553 10.81 -23.03 21.95
C LEU A 553 10.75 -22.86 20.39
N SER A 554 11.50 -21.93 19.79
CA SER A 554 11.62 -21.56 18.34
C SER A 554 12.94 -22.01 17.59
N LEU A 555 13.46 -21.47 16.49
CA LEU A 555 14.83 -21.61 15.90
C LEU A 555 15.00 -20.54 14.85
N LYS A 556 16.23 -20.33 14.34
CA LYS A 556 16.54 -19.90 12.96
C LYS A 556 17.73 -20.68 12.34
N THR A 557 18.33 -20.23 11.24
CA THR A 557 19.65 -20.63 10.64
C THR A 557 20.15 -19.48 9.80
N LEU A 558 21.42 -19.10 9.82
CA LEU A 558 22.03 -17.96 9.15
C LEU A 558 23.00 -17.35 10.22
N ASP A 559 24.28 -16.97 10.06
CA ASP A 559 24.94 -15.94 9.20
C ASP A 559 26.38 -15.48 9.67
N MET A 560 26.70 -15.46 10.97
CA MET A 560 27.68 -14.64 11.78
C MET A 560 29.12 -15.16 12.12
N ASP A 561 30.09 -15.15 11.19
CA ASP A 561 31.57 -15.29 11.40
C ASP A 561 32.40 -14.75 10.21
N ASN A 562 31.87 -14.64 8.97
CA ASN A 562 32.47 -14.08 7.70
C ASN A 562 33.24 -14.98 6.74
N ASP A 563 33.12 -16.28 6.78
CA ASP A 563 34.24 -17.10 6.35
C ASP A 563 33.90 -18.46 5.82
N GLY A 564 32.64 -18.80 5.63
CA GLY A 564 32.39 -19.93 4.78
C GLY A 564 30.97 -20.25 4.49
N ASP A 565 30.27 -20.59 5.56
CA ASP A 565 29.28 -21.64 5.68
C ASP A 565 28.28 -21.27 6.80
N PHE A 566 26.99 -21.64 6.84
CA PHE A 566 26.11 -21.47 8.04
C PHE A 566 25.92 -22.74 8.88
N ASP A 567 25.06 -22.56 9.87
CA ASP A 567 25.34 -22.96 11.20
C ASP A 567 24.26 -22.34 12.11
N VAL A 568 24.36 -22.58 13.42
CA VAL A 568 23.26 -22.97 14.25
C VAL A 568 23.04 -22.16 15.53
N LEU A 569 22.10 -21.22 15.58
CA LEU A 569 21.80 -20.52 16.83
C LEU A 569 20.91 -21.34 17.77
N ALA A 570 20.15 -20.80 18.70
CA ALA A 570 19.44 -21.51 19.78
C ALA A 570 18.52 -20.54 20.59
N THR A 571 17.86 -20.91 21.70
CA THR A 571 17.05 -20.30 22.81
C THR A 571 16.11 -21.30 23.52
N TYR A 572 15.67 -21.06 24.75
CA TYR A 572 15.27 -22.10 25.69
C TYR A 572 13.83 -21.97 26.20
N LEU A 573 13.38 -23.04 26.87
CA LEU A 573 12.29 -23.00 27.85
C LEU A 573 12.83 -22.56 29.22
N ASP A 574 13.99 -23.12 29.58
CA ASP A 574 14.69 -22.92 30.86
C ASP A 574 15.87 -21.96 30.73
N LYS A 575 15.68 -20.91 29.94
CA LYS A 575 16.29 -19.62 30.24
C LYS A 575 17.78 -19.54 29.93
N GLU A 576 18.31 -20.40 29.08
CA GLU A 576 19.73 -20.73 28.97
C GLU A 576 20.23 -20.70 27.51
N ILE A 577 21.33 -20.07 27.07
CA ILE A 577 21.48 -19.44 25.78
C ILE A 577 22.80 -19.25 24.81
N GLU A 578 23.89 -20.13 24.56
CA GLU A 578 24.76 -20.83 23.39
C GLU A 578 24.54 -21.19 21.84
N TRP A 579 25.60 -21.23 20.99
CA TRP A 579 25.76 -21.74 19.59
C TRP A 579 26.91 -22.73 19.50
N TYR A 580 27.45 -23.04 18.34
CA TYR A 580 27.21 -24.36 17.82
C TYR A 580 27.84 -24.39 16.41
N GLU A 581 29.17 -24.44 16.30
CA GLU A 581 30.08 -24.46 15.12
C GLU A 581 30.22 -25.78 14.31
N ASN A 582 30.02 -25.73 13.02
CA ASN A 582 30.25 -26.72 11.98
C ASN A 582 31.72 -27.16 11.64
N THR A 583 32.54 -27.64 12.57
CA THR A 583 34.01 -27.87 12.42
C THR A 583 34.69 -28.50 11.18
N ASP A 584 34.08 -29.12 10.16
CA ASP A 584 34.90 -29.85 9.14
C ASP A 584 34.44 -30.10 7.69
N GLY A 585 33.23 -29.72 7.27
CA GLY A 585 32.94 -29.44 5.86
C GLY A 585 31.53 -29.80 5.38
N LEU A 586 31.30 -31.00 4.87
CA LEU A 586 31.80 -32.30 5.38
C LEU A 586 31.50 -32.58 6.88
N GLY A 587 30.91 -31.62 7.56
CA GLY A 587 31.02 -31.36 8.98
C GLY A 587 30.75 -32.48 10.02
N SER A 588 31.85 -32.97 10.55
CA SER A 588 32.08 -32.94 11.99
C SER A 588 32.05 -31.52 12.53
N PHE A 589 31.76 -31.37 13.81
CA PHE A 589 31.16 -30.16 14.33
C PHE A 589 31.44 -30.10 15.88
N SER A 590 31.23 -28.95 16.55
CA SER A 590 31.98 -28.44 17.73
C SER A 590 31.56 -28.85 19.17
N THR A 591 31.62 -27.93 20.15
CA THR A 591 31.25 -28.11 21.59
C THR A 591 30.73 -26.82 22.25
N ASN A 592 29.55 -26.38 21.84
CA ASN A 592 28.69 -25.31 22.35
C ASN A 592 29.31 -23.93 22.62
N HIS A 593 28.50 -22.88 22.56
CA HIS A 593 28.93 -21.52 22.27
C HIS A 593 27.98 -20.51 22.81
N ILE A 594 27.63 -20.63 24.10
CA ILE A 594 27.11 -19.66 25.11
C ILE A 594 26.56 -18.31 24.39
N VAL A 595 25.35 -17.66 24.41
CA VAL A 595 24.87 -16.19 24.15
C VAL A 595 23.62 -15.58 24.94
N VAL A 596 23.00 -16.18 25.97
CA VAL A 596 22.82 -15.73 27.41
C VAL A 596 22.17 -16.79 28.28
N SER A 597 21.55 -16.55 29.44
CA SER A 597 21.87 -17.45 30.56
C SER A 597 20.78 -17.85 31.50
N GLN A 598 20.07 -16.88 32.02
CA GLN A 598 19.06 -17.00 33.08
C GLN A 598 17.69 -16.49 32.58
N MET A 599 17.61 -16.18 31.30
CA MET A 599 16.56 -15.62 30.45
C MET A 599 15.07 -15.83 30.81
N HIS A 600 14.42 -14.77 31.28
CA HIS A 600 13.05 -14.76 31.80
C HIS A 600 11.88 -14.80 30.78
N HIS A 601 12.03 -15.58 29.71
CA HIS A 601 11.03 -16.03 28.73
C HIS A 601 10.24 -14.98 27.95
N ALA A 602 10.90 -14.62 26.86
CA ALA A 602 10.67 -14.84 25.43
C ALA A 602 10.83 -16.31 24.89
N SER A 603 11.25 -16.59 23.61
CA SER A 603 10.59 -16.12 22.36
C SER A 603 10.87 -16.68 20.89
N ASP A 604 11.06 -15.85 19.81
CA ASP A 604 11.46 -16.10 18.36
C ASP A 604 12.56 -15.07 17.97
N ALA A 605 13.40 -15.24 16.96
CA ALA A 605 14.42 -14.28 16.47
C ALA A 605 15.33 -15.01 15.44
N THR A 606 16.34 -14.43 14.73
CA THR A 606 16.22 -14.16 13.24
C THR A 606 17.02 -13.05 12.55
N THR A 607 16.95 -12.94 11.20
CA THR A 607 17.39 -11.83 10.26
C THR A 607 17.44 -10.43 10.90
N ALA A 608 18.25 -9.42 10.56
CA ALA A 608 19.28 -9.06 9.55
C ALA A 608 19.42 -7.50 9.40
N ASP A 609 20.36 -6.81 10.09
CA ASP A 609 21.16 -5.62 9.63
C ASP A 609 21.61 -4.37 10.55
N ILE A 610 21.52 -4.18 11.92
CA ILE A 610 22.00 -3.13 13.01
C ILE A 610 23.40 -2.77 13.79
N ASP A 611 24.62 -3.35 14.06
CA ASP A 611 25.86 -2.56 14.56
C ASP A 611 27.21 -2.34 13.78
N GLY A 612 27.72 -3.06 12.78
CA GLY A 612 28.53 -2.36 11.75
C GLY A 612 30.05 -2.26 11.76
N ASP A 613 30.79 -3.15 12.42
CA ASP A 613 32.24 -3.09 12.62
C ASP A 613 32.98 -4.46 12.70
N GLY A 614 32.32 -5.50 12.22
CA GLY A 614 32.77 -6.80 11.67
C GLY A 614 31.62 -7.75 11.35
N ASP A 615 30.69 -7.84 12.30
CA ASP A 615 30.42 -8.92 13.22
C ASP A 615 28.92 -9.30 13.51
N ILE A 616 27.93 -9.02 12.67
CA ILE A 616 26.54 -9.58 12.64
C ILE A 616 25.75 -10.06 13.92
N ASP A 617 24.66 -9.32 14.23
CA ASP A 617 23.97 -9.27 15.53
C ASP A 617 23.23 -10.45 16.19
N VAL A 618 22.77 -10.24 17.45
CA VAL A 618 21.72 -10.98 18.17
C VAL A 618 20.73 -10.15 19.08
N LEU A 619 19.91 -9.21 18.63
CA LEU A 619 18.78 -8.58 19.39
C LEU A 619 17.82 -9.54 20.17
N PHE A 620 17.11 -9.20 21.29
CA PHE A 620 15.89 -9.95 21.78
C PHE A 620 14.48 -9.28 21.77
N VAL A 621 13.45 -10.09 22.06
CA VAL A 621 12.33 -9.66 22.94
C VAL A 621 12.10 -10.63 24.13
N ASN A 622 10.91 -10.60 24.78
CA ASN A 622 10.58 -11.18 26.10
C ASN A 622 9.16 -10.92 26.59
N TYR A 623 8.82 -11.19 27.87
CA TYR A 623 7.53 -10.86 28.50
C TYR A 623 7.62 -9.90 29.68
N PHE A 624 8.37 -10.40 30.63
CA PHE A 624 8.10 -10.52 32.03
C PHE A 624 8.31 -9.18 32.72
N TYR A 625 9.41 -8.54 32.40
CA TYR A 625 9.84 -7.33 33.04
C TYR A 625 9.68 -6.07 32.17
N ASN A 626 9.69 -6.13 30.81
CA ASN A 626 9.34 -5.09 29.76
C ASN A 626 10.42 -4.22 29.02
N GLU A 627 10.96 -4.60 27.86
CA GLU A 627 11.93 -3.82 27.06
C GLU A 627 11.98 -4.45 25.64
N ALA A 628 13.06 -4.42 24.86
CA ALA A 628 13.18 -4.99 23.50
C ALA A 628 14.65 -5.06 23.14
N GLY A 629 15.12 -5.43 21.97
CA GLY A 629 16.40 -4.86 21.51
C GLY A 629 17.69 -5.45 22.01
N TRP A 630 18.75 -4.65 22.32
CA TRP A 630 20.07 -5.18 22.01
C TRP A 630 21.47 -5.19 22.91
N PHE A 631 22.47 -6.20 22.89
CA PHE A 631 23.97 -6.68 23.15
C PHE A 631 25.40 -6.69 22.31
N GLN A 632 25.79 -6.13 21.16
CA GLN A 632 27.11 -6.06 20.46
C GLN A 632 28.16 -7.22 20.45
N ASN A 633 28.60 -7.58 19.23
CA ASN A 633 29.47 -8.65 18.72
C ASN A 633 30.71 -7.95 18.21
N ASN A 634 31.16 -6.96 18.90
CA ASN A 634 32.53 -6.54 18.96
C ASN A 634 33.77 -7.42 18.50
N GLY A 635 33.72 -8.58 17.80
CA GLY A 635 34.77 -9.59 17.64
C GLY A 635 34.82 -11.14 18.09
N ASN A 636 35.58 -11.49 19.16
CA ASN A 636 36.33 -12.79 19.38
C ASN A 636 35.68 -13.92 20.18
N GLY A 637 34.95 -13.51 21.20
CA GLY A 637 34.32 -14.27 22.24
C GLY A 637 34.10 -13.58 23.60
N THR A 638 34.36 -12.27 23.89
CA THR A 638 33.78 -11.43 25.01
C THR A 638 32.78 -10.30 24.64
N TYR A 639 32.37 -9.25 25.37
CA TYR A 639 31.55 -8.15 24.77
C TYR A 639 31.40 -6.87 25.74
N THR A 640 31.02 -5.57 25.38
CA THR A 640 30.45 -4.37 26.23
C THR A 640 28.97 -4.31 26.93
N LYS A 641 27.97 -3.32 26.95
CA LYS A 641 26.44 -3.39 27.33
C LYS A 641 25.26 -2.20 27.31
N LYS A 642 24.62 -1.54 26.25
CA LYS A 642 23.44 -0.51 26.05
C LYS A 642 22.01 -0.76 25.31
N LEU A 643 20.88 -0.09 25.66
CA LEU A 643 19.39 -0.32 25.37
C LEU A 643 18.58 0.53 24.30
N VAL A 644 17.23 0.46 24.19
CA VAL A 644 16.33 1.51 23.59
C VAL A 644 15.48 2.26 24.66
N PRO A 645 15.57 3.61 24.91
CA PRO A 645 14.99 4.37 26.04
C PRO A 645 13.63 5.06 25.82
N GLY A 646 12.55 4.30 25.98
CA GLY A 646 11.18 4.78 25.86
C GLY A 646 10.30 3.91 26.73
N THR A 647 9.21 3.33 26.23
CA THR A 647 8.33 2.46 27.04
C THR A 647 7.72 1.27 26.27
N VAL A 648 8.58 0.34 25.83
CA VAL A 648 8.24 -1.05 25.49
C VAL A 648 7.67 -1.88 26.67
N ASN A 649 6.35 -1.98 26.86
CA ASN A 649 5.86 -3.03 27.78
C ASN A 649 6.16 -4.46 27.11
N HIS A 650 6.12 -5.69 27.72
CA HIS A 650 6.39 -7.11 27.17
C HIS A 650 6.64 -7.32 25.61
N SER A 651 7.38 -8.17 24.84
CA SER A 651 7.59 -8.01 23.32
C SER A 651 7.59 -9.24 22.30
N ARG A 652 7.06 -9.27 20.99
CA ARG A 652 6.33 -10.40 20.15
C ARG A 652 6.89 -10.97 18.86
N SER A 653 7.29 -10.16 17.92
CA SER A 653 8.38 -10.33 16.96
C SER A 653 8.37 -9.04 16.16
N ILE A 654 8.82 -9.11 14.90
CA ILE A 654 9.82 -8.27 14.21
C ILE A 654 10.02 -8.69 12.67
N ILE A 655 10.49 -7.89 11.65
CA ILE A 655 11.54 -8.20 10.55
C ILE A 655 12.62 -7.11 10.37
N ALA A 656 13.56 -7.16 9.36
CA ALA A 656 15.03 -6.85 9.09
C ALA A 656 15.59 -6.32 7.68
N TYR A 657 16.26 -5.13 7.54
CA TYR A 657 16.98 -4.45 6.37
C TYR A 657 16.76 -2.92 6.11
N ASP A 658 17.54 -2.33 5.17
CA ASP A 658 17.67 -1.02 4.43
C ASP A 658 16.51 -0.02 3.94
N VAL A 659 16.53 1.35 4.16
CA VAL A 659 15.54 2.40 3.61
C VAL A 659 15.64 3.83 2.97
N ASP A 660 16.28 5.03 3.42
CA ASP A 660 16.40 6.58 3.11
C ASP A 660 17.35 7.32 2.07
N GLY A 661 18.53 7.83 2.45
CA GLY A 661 19.45 8.52 1.50
C GLY A 661 20.95 8.21 1.71
N ASP A 662 21.23 7.18 2.50
CA ASP A 662 22.06 7.36 3.69
C ASP A 662 22.57 6.02 4.34
N GLY A 663 22.14 4.81 3.96
CA GLY A 663 22.99 3.58 3.97
C GLY A 663 23.45 2.97 5.30
N LEU A 664 22.94 3.43 6.45
CA LEU A 664 23.37 3.01 7.80
C LEU A 664 22.38 2.05 8.42
N LYS A 665 21.61 2.36 9.51
CA LYS A 665 20.56 1.48 10.14
C LYS A 665 19.23 2.09 10.89
N ASP A 666 17.93 2.08 10.43
CA ASP A 666 16.65 2.23 11.23
C ASP A 666 15.57 1.08 11.23
N ILE A 667 14.67 0.88 12.22
CA ILE A 667 13.82 -0.34 12.41
C ILE A 667 12.42 0.09 12.93
N VAL A 668 11.31 -0.52 12.47
CA VAL A 668 9.90 -0.56 13.00
C VAL A 668 9.71 -1.21 14.43
N THR A 669 8.51 -1.46 15.09
CA THR A 669 8.29 -2.22 16.41
C THR A 669 6.93 -2.95 16.77
N ASN A 670 6.68 -3.62 17.95
CA ASN A 670 5.36 -3.97 18.58
C ASN A 670 4.84 -3.26 19.94
N THR A 671 3.69 -3.56 20.63
CA THR A 671 3.24 -3.08 21.99
C THR A 671 1.87 -3.66 22.60
N PHE A 672 1.13 -2.99 23.52
CA PHE A 672 -0.13 -3.26 24.37
C PHE A 672 -0.09 -2.70 25.83
N PRO A 673 -0.08 -1.36 26.22
CA PRO A 673 -1.04 -0.17 26.17
C PRO A 673 -1.34 0.70 24.87
N GLN A 674 -1.38 2.04 24.86
CA GLN A 674 -0.95 2.85 23.68
C GLN A 674 0.45 3.42 24.05
N PRO A 675 1.32 3.92 23.14
CA PRO A 675 1.18 4.09 21.70
C PRO A 675 1.91 3.01 20.91
N LYS A 676 1.37 2.76 19.72
CA LYS A 676 1.31 1.56 18.90
C LYS A 676 2.11 1.22 17.55
N LEU A 677 3.18 1.94 17.06
CA LEU A 677 4.15 1.98 15.84
C LEU A 677 4.90 3.37 15.85
N ARG A 678 5.83 3.64 16.80
CA ARG A 678 6.80 4.82 17.00
C ARG A 678 7.95 4.84 15.83
N TRP A 679 9.01 5.67 15.39
CA TRP A 679 10.23 5.48 14.26
C TRP A 679 11.62 6.10 14.88
N TYR A 680 12.90 5.44 14.78
CA TYR A 680 14.40 5.62 15.20
C TYR A 680 15.57 6.14 14.24
N LYS A 681 15.52 6.26 12.90
CA LYS A 681 16.64 6.82 12.04
C LYS A 681 18.11 6.88 12.46
N ASN A 682 18.84 5.77 12.52
CA ASN A 682 20.29 5.83 12.82
C ASN A 682 21.06 6.88 12.04
N LEU A 683 21.99 7.48 12.76
CA LEU A 683 22.96 8.46 12.27
C LEU A 683 24.41 8.02 12.57
N GLY A 684 24.64 6.71 12.69
CA GLY A 684 25.93 6.07 12.91
C GLY A 684 26.42 6.02 14.37
N GLY A 685 27.52 5.29 14.56
CA GLY A 685 28.23 5.09 15.84
C GLY A 685 27.41 4.41 16.93
N GLY A 686 26.27 3.83 16.54
CA GLY A 686 25.56 2.83 17.27
C GLY A 686 24.22 3.29 17.83
N ASN A 687 23.50 4.19 17.14
CA ASN A 687 22.74 5.29 17.78
C ASN A 687 21.30 5.62 17.29
N LEU A 688 20.43 6.11 18.19
CA LEU A 688 18.99 6.43 18.08
C LEU A 688 18.57 7.75 18.79
N GLY A 689 17.28 7.95 19.09
CA GLY A 689 16.65 9.24 19.45
C GLY A 689 15.09 9.25 19.44
N PRO A 690 14.33 10.30 19.04
CA PRO A 690 12.91 10.47 19.46
C PRO A 690 11.82 10.14 18.42
N ALA A 691 10.73 9.45 18.76
CA ALA A 691 10.02 8.62 17.78
C ALA A 691 9.02 9.33 16.90
N GLN A 692 8.67 8.74 15.74
CA GLN A 692 7.59 9.26 14.87
C GLN A 692 6.38 8.30 14.67
N LEU A 693 5.23 8.81 14.23
CA LEU A 693 3.91 8.33 14.72
C LEU A 693 3.04 7.63 13.71
N ILE A 694 3.06 6.31 13.66
CA ILE A 694 2.37 5.60 12.60
C ILE A 694 0.81 5.75 12.52
N THR A 695 -0.05 5.18 13.36
CA THR A 695 -1.50 5.50 13.46
C THR A 695 -2.09 5.13 14.83
N ASN A 696 -3.18 5.74 15.29
CA ASN A 696 -3.83 5.32 16.55
C ASN A 696 -5.07 4.44 16.32
N ASN A 697 -5.19 3.78 15.16
CA ASN A 697 -6.53 3.54 14.62
C ASN A 697 -6.90 2.08 14.36
N ILE A 698 -5.97 1.16 14.57
CA ILE A 698 -6.06 -0.21 14.04
C ILE A 698 -5.71 -1.22 15.11
N GLY A 699 -5.71 -2.49 14.73
CA GLY A 699 -5.91 -3.72 15.47
C GLY A 699 -4.81 -4.13 16.44
N ARG A 700 -4.39 -5.39 16.62
CA ARG A 700 -3.08 -5.66 17.22
C ARG A 700 -2.18 -6.61 16.49
N VAL A 701 -1.08 -6.05 16.02
CA VAL A 701 -0.01 -6.81 15.42
C VAL A 701 0.65 -7.69 16.46
N ARG A 702 0.06 -8.89 16.56
CA ARG A 702 0.76 -10.15 16.66
C ARG A 702 2.01 -10.07 15.79
N ASP A 703 1.88 -9.84 14.47
CA ASP A 703 2.79 -10.42 13.47
C ASP A 703 2.99 -9.65 12.12
N PHE A 704 4.19 -9.62 11.43
CA PHE A 704 4.74 -8.45 10.63
C PHE A 704 6.18 -8.48 9.85
N ASP A 705 6.36 -8.11 8.53
CA ASP A 705 7.59 -7.84 7.63
C ASP A 705 8.38 -6.45 7.54
N ILE A 706 9.33 -6.23 6.53
CA ILE A 706 9.62 -5.19 5.42
C ILE A 706 10.53 -5.64 4.12
N ALA A 707 10.61 -4.93 2.92
CA ALA A 707 11.48 -5.00 1.62
C ALA A 707 11.35 -3.76 0.62
N ASP A 708 11.57 -3.70 -0.75
CA ASP A 708 11.54 -2.43 -1.65
C ASP A 708 10.67 -2.25 -3.03
N TYR A 709 9.81 -1.19 -3.28
CA TYR A 709 8.51 -1.09 -4.15
C TYR A 709 7.62 0.20 -4.36
N ASN A 710 6.33 -0.02 -4.71
CA ASN A 710 5.14 0.71 -5.20
C ASN A 710 5.43 1.42 -6.52
N GLY A 711 6.32 0.75 -7.25
CA GLY A 711 7.13 1.24 -8.36
C GLY A 711 8.19 2.28 -7.94
N ASP A 712 8.29 2.68 -6.67
CA ASP A 712 9.00 3.88 -6.23
C ASP A 712 10.34 3.67 -5.48
N GLY A 713 10.60 2.45 -4.98
CA GLY A 713 11.91 1.96 -4.55
C GLY A 713 12.44 2.55 -3.23
N LYS A 714 11.53 2.81 -2.27
CA LYS A 714 11.74 3.53 -0.99
C LYS A 714 10.86 2.93 0.15
N PRO A 715 11.26 1.88 0.90
CA PRO A 715 10.44 0.80 1.50
C PRO A 715 9.14 1.04 2.32
N ASP A 716 8.22 0.04 2.33
CA ASP A 716 6.79 0.04 2.79
C ASP A 716 6.58 -0.84 4.07
N PHE A 717 5.41 -1.26 4.61
CA PHE A 717 5.18 -1.70 6.06
C PHE A 717 3.71 -2.18 6.38
N VAL A 718 3.17 -3.32 5.95
CA VAL A 718 1.76 -3.77 6.22
C VAL A 718 1.30 -3.99 7.71
N ALA A 719 0.80 -5.09 8.33
CA ALA A 719 0.53 -5.40 9.79
C ALA A 719 -0.83 -5.89 10.18
N GLY A 720 -0.98 -6.94 10.98
CA GLY A 720 -2.34 -7.33 11.37
C GLY A 720 -2.88 -7.08 12.76
N SER A 721 -3.92 -7.82 13.05
CA SER A 721 -4.77 -7.84 14.20
C SER A 721 -5.71 -9.02 14.42
N ASP A 722 -6.44 -8.82 15.51
CA ASP A 722 -7.53 -9.59 16.01
C ASP A 722 -8.57 -8.55 16.52
N THR A 723 -9.22 -8.66 17.67
CA THR A 723 -10.33 -7.80 18.12
C THR A 723 -10.12 -7.18 19.51
N GLY A 724 -8.90 -7.23 20.09
CA GLY A 724 -8.50 -6.61 21.39
C GLY A 724 -9.11 -7.29 22.62
N GLU A 725 -8.50 -7.34 23.81
CA GLU A 725 -9.18 -8.02 24.96
C GLU A 725 -10.51 -7.34 25.35
N ASP A 726 -10.61 -6.08 24.96
CA ASP A 726 -11.69 -5.12 25.14
C ASP A 726 -12.87 -5.37 24.18
N GLY A 727 -12.61 -5.85 22.96
CA GLY A 727 -13.61 -6.46 22.06
C GLY A 727 -14.25 -5.59 20.98
N ASP A 728 -13.89 -4.32 20.84
CA ASP A 728 -14.66 -3.32 20.08
C ASP A 728 -14.34 -3.23 18.57
N GLU A 729 -13.31 -3.94 18.10
CA GLU A 729 -12.69 -3.69 16.79
C GLU A 729 -12.44 -4.99 16.04
N THR A 730 -12.32 -4.97 14.72
CA THR A 730 -12.37 -6.17 13.87
C THR A 730 -11.01 -6.48 13.28
N ASN A 731 -10.39 -7.63 13.52
CA ASN A 731 -9.10 -8.08 12.93
C ASN A 731 -8.99 -7.77 11.47
N MET A 732 -7.81 -7.50 10.90
CA MET A 732 -7.84 -6.74 9.65
C MET A 732 -6.50 -6.64 8.89
N ILE A 733 -6.55 -6.94 7.58
CA ILE A 733 -5.56 -7.19 6.52
C ILE A 733 -4.96 -5.97 5.70
N THR A 734 -5.13 -4.66 5.82
CA THR A 734 -4.85 -3.59 4.78
C THR A 734 -3.54 -3.36 3.98
N TRP A 735 -3.64 -2.44 2.98
CA TRP A 735 -2.54 -1.75 2.27
C TRP A 735 -2.78 -0.25 2.02
N PHE A 736 -1.78 0.62 1.80
CA PHE A 736 -1.79 2.11 1.56
C PHE A 736 -0.37 2.76 1.51
N GLU A 737 0.09 3.72 0.66
CA GLU A 737 1.51 3.86 0.08
C GLU A 737 2.66 4.90 0.52
N THR A 738 4.00 4.58 0.36
CA THR A 738 5.23 5.37 0.80
C THR A 738 5.37 6.86 0.58
N GLY A 739 5.41 7.31 -0.67
CA GLY A 739 5.88 8.67 -0.93
C GLY A 739 5.14 9.77 -0.14
N ALA A 740 3.94 9.48 0.38
CA ALA A 740 3.00 10.41 1.00
C ALA A 740 3.57 11.40 2.04
N SER A 741 4.57 10.99 2.84
CA SER A 741 4.82 11.70 4.10
C SER A 741 6.08 12.54 4.13
N TYR A 742 7.17 12.11 3.50
CA TYR A 742 8.39 12.92 3.33
C TYR A 742 8.53 13.59 1.97
N GLN A 743 7.46 13.59 1.18
CA GLN A 743 7.26 14.68 0.24
C GLN A 743 7.57 16.02 0.93
N ASN A 744 8.61 16.69 0.47
CA ASN A 744 9.03 17.99 0.99
C ASN A 744 7.91 18.98 0.71
N LYS A 745 7.51 19.74 1.72
CA LYS A 745 6.27 20.54 1.68
C LYS A 745 6.60 22.03 1.64
N ILE A 746 6.22 22.69 0.54
CA ILE A 746 6.19 24.16 0.46
C ILE A 746 4.77 24.59 0.82
N SER A 747 4.61 25.17 2.00
CA SER A 747 3.32 25.68 2.48
C SER A 747 3.37 27.19 2.64
N GLY A 748 2.21 27.84 2.79
CA GLY A 748 2.15 29.27 3.11
C GLY A 748 0.77 29.88 2.87
N LYS A 749 0.69 31.20 2.93
CA LYS A 749 -0.53 31.95 2.57
C LYS A 749 -0.26 33.05 1.54
N VAL A 750 -1.17 33.18 0.59
CA VAL A 750 -1.34 34.39 -0.23
C VAL A 750 -2.37 35.30 0.45
N ARG A 751 -1.96 36.51 0.82
CA ARG A 751 -2.83 37.53 1.43
C ARG A 751 -3.09 38.69 0.46
N PHE A 752 -4.17 39.42 0.70
CA PHE A 752 -4.51 40.67 0.01
C PHE A 752 -4.51 41.83 1.00
N ASP A 753 -3.65 42.82 0.72
CA ASP A 753 -3.49 44.04 1.51
C ASP A 753 -4.58 45.05 1.12
N GLU A 754 -5.69 45.07 1.88
CA GLU A 754 -6.88 45.87 1.57
C GLU A 754 -6.76 47.34 2.00
N ASP A 755 -6.06 47.64 3.09
CA ASP A 755 -5.89 49.01 3.60
C ASP A 755 -4.56 49.66 3.20
N ASN A 756 -3.73 48.93 2.44
CA ASN A 756 -2.43 49.34 1.90
C ASN A 756 -1.44 49.69 3.03
N ASN A 757 -1.43 48.90 4.12
CA ASN A 757 -0.54 49.09 5.26
C ASN A 757 0.78 48.30 5.15
N GLY A 758 0.83 47.27 4.31
CA GLY A 758 1.99 46.40 4.09
C GLY A 758 1.85 45.05 4.80
N CYS A 759 1.50 44.01 4.02
CA CYS A 759 1.31 42.61 4.40
C CYS A 759 1.35 42.25 5.90
N SER A 760 0.21 42.34 6.57
CA SER A 760 0.05 41.94 7.97
C SER A 760 -0.42 40.48 8.09
N PRO A 761 -0.10 39.78 9.21
CA PRO A 761 -0.67 38.44 9.49
C PRO A 761 -2.20 38.44 9.64
N SER A 762 -2.82 39.61 9.82
CA SER A 762 -4.27 39.83 9.90
C SER A 762 -4.94 40.16 8.56
N ASP A 763 -4.17 40.26 7.47
CA ASP A 763 -4.71 40.55 6.13
C ASP A 763 -5.55 39.38 5.59
N MET A 764 -6.49 39.71 4.70
CA MET A 764 -7.43 38.74 4.15
C MET A 764 -6.72 37.72 3.27
N GLY A 765 -7.09 36.44 3.41
CA GLY A 765 -6.65 35.41 2.48
C GLY A 765 -7.19 35.68 1.06
N ALA A 766 -6.34 35.54 0.05
CA ALA A 766 -6.76 35.61 -1.35
C ALA A 766 -7.12 34.20 -1.84
N SER A 767 -8.41 33.90 -2.00
CA SER A 767 -8.89 32.58 -2.46
C SER A 767 -8.68 32.38 -3.96
N MET A 768 -8.59 31.11 -4.39
CA MET A 768 -8.50 30.69 -5.80
C MET A 768 -7.31 31.31 -6.57
N VAL A 769 -6.22 31.67 -5.88
CA VAL A 769 -4.99 32.17 -6.48
C VAL A 769 -4.04 31.01 -6.73
N MET A 770 -3.60 30.82 -7.98
CA MET A 770 -2.62 29.79 -8.31
C MET A 770 -1.23 30.15 -7.76
N VAL A 771 -0.62 29.23 -7.03
CA VAL A 771 0.80 29.26 -6.64
C VAL A 771 1.50 28.09 -7.31
N LYS A 772 2.66 28.35 -7.92
CA LYS A 772 3.53 27.31 -8.49
C LYS A 772 4.88 27.27 -7.80
N THR A 773 5.54 26.12 -7.91
CA THR A 773 6.96 25.99 -7.64
C THR A 773 7.64 25.19 -8.75
N GLN A 774 8.86 25.57 -9.11
CA GLN A 774 9.57 25.00 -10.26
C GLN A 774 11.09 24.98 -10.05
N ASN A 775 11.75 23.98 -10.67
CA ASN A 775 13.20 23.92 -10.84
C ASN A 775 13.54 23.70 -12.34
N SER A 776 14.72 23.15 -12.66
CA SER A 776 15.15 22.90 -14.05
C SER A 776 14.54 21.65 -14.71
N GLN A 777 13.79 20.84 -13.97
CA GLN A 777 13.24 19.54 -14.42
C GLN A 777 11.74 19.42 -14.13
N HIS A 778 11.28 19.94 -12.99
CA HIS A 778 9.94 19.74 -12.46
C HIS A 778 9.22 21.07 -12.23
N SER A 779 7.89 21.06 -12.37
CA SER A 779 7.00 22.19 -12.09
C SER A 779 5.68 21.67 -11.53
N TYR A 780 5.31 22.18 -10.35
CA TYR A 780 4.08 21.83 -9.64
C TYR A 780 3.26 23.11 -9.38
N ALA A 781 1.93 23.03 -9.45
CA ALA A 781 1.07 24.15 -9.08
C ALA A 781 -0.19 23.69 -8.32
N THR A 782 -0.73 24.60 -7.51
CA THR A 782 -1.94 24.43 -6.69
C THR A 782 -2.68 25.77 -6.60
N PHE A 783 -3.88 25.77 -6.04
CA PHE A 783 -4.66 26.99 -5.76
C PHE A 783 -4.82 27.20 -4.26
N THR A 784 -4.96 28.46 -3.84
CA THR A 784 -5.26 28.80 -2.44
C THR A 784 -6.71 28.53 -2.05
N ASP A 785 -6.90 28.15 -0.77
CA ASP A 785 -8.21 28.05 -0.13
C ASP A 785 -8.81 29.42 0.24
N ASP A 786 -10.04 29.43 0.78
CA ASP A 786 -10.73 30.65 1.24
C ASP A 786 -10.04 31.36 2.42
N SER A 787 -9.05 30.73 3.06
CA SER A 787 -8.18 31.35 4.07
C SER A 787 -6.87 31.90 3.46
N GLY A 788 -6.71 31.79 2.14
CA GLY A 788 -5.49 32.11 1.39
C GLY A 788 -4.36 31.09 1.54
N ALA A 789 -4.58 29.96 2.23
CA ALA A 789 -3.55 28.94 2.45
C ALA A 789 -3.37 28.03 1.23
N TYR A 790 -2.15 27.54 1.05
CA TYR A 790 -1.81 26.53 0.05
C TYR A 790 -0.74 25.58 0.58
N SER A 791 -0.61 24.42 -0.10
CA SER A 791 0.47 23.46 0.11
C SER A 791 0.86 22.83 -1.22
N LEU A 792 2.17 22.76 -1.48
CA LEU A 792 2.80 22.14 -2.64
C LEU A 792 3.77 21.06 -2.17
N VAL A 793 3.85 19.99 -2.95
CA VAL A 793 4.83 18.92 -2.82
C VAL A 793 6.04 19.22 -3.70
N ALA A 794 7.23 18.87 -3.21
CA ALA A 794 8.52 18.99 -3.87
C ALA A 794 9.40 17.76 -3.56
N ASN A 795 10.42 17.53 -4.38
CA ASN A 795 11.50 16.58 -4.07
C ASN A 795 12.72 17.29 -3.44
N GLN A 796 13.77 16.54 -3.11
CA GLN A 796 15.03 17.03 -2.52
C GLN A 796 15.81 17.88 -3.54
N SER A 797 15.46 19.15 -3.65
CA SER A 797 16.05 20.09 -4.61
C SER A 797 15.86 21.54 -4.19
N GLN A 798 16.54 22.44 -4.91
CA GLN A 798 16.23 23.87 -4.87
C GLN A 798 15.04 24.16 -5.78
N PHE A 799 14.03 24.84 -5.23
CA PHE A 799 12.79 25.20 -5.89
C PHE A 799 12.53 26.71 -5.80
N THR A 800 12.01 27.30 -6.88
CA THR A 800 11.56 28.69 -6.90
C THR A 800 10.03 28.75 -6.92
N THR A 801 9.44 29.20 -5.81
CA THR A 801 7.99 29.34 -5.63
C THR A 801 7.52 30.75 -5.98
N SER A 802 6.38 30.88 -6.65
CA SER A 802 5.79 32.16 -7.06
C SER A 802 4.27 32.06 -7.27
N VAL A 803 3.55 33.15 -7.06
CA VAL A 803 2.17 33.29 -7.54
C VAL A 803 2.17 33.27 -9.06
N SER A 804 1.33 32.44 -9.67
CA SER A 804 1.34 32.16 -11.12
C SER A 804 -0.05 32.28 -11.74
N SER A 805 -0.60 33.48 -11.77
CA SER A 805 -1.85 33.78 -12.46
C SER A 805 -1.79 35.19 -13.07
N PRO A 806 -2.42 35.46 -14.22
CA PRO A 806 -2.53 36.81 -14.77
C PRO A 806 -3.43 37.69 -13.89
N LEU A 807 -2.82 38.32 -12.89
CA LEU A 807 -3.40 39.37 -12.05
C LEU A 807 -2.88 40.76 -12.50
N PRO A 808 -3.21 41.26 -13.71
CA PRO A 808 -2.55 42.43 -14.32
C PRO A 808 -2.68 43.73 -13.49
N ASN A 809 -3.68 43.80 -12.62
CA ASN A 809 -3.96 44.95 -11.76
C ASN A 809 -3.45 44.77 -10.33
N TYR A 810 -2.62 43.76 -10.05
CA TYR A 810 -1.97 43.55 -8.76
C TYR A 810 -0.45 43.35 -8.93
N ALA A 811 0.32 43.75 -7.92
CA ALA A 811 1.72 43.39 -7.74
C ALA A 811 1.85 42.30 -6.67
N VAL A 812 2.85 41.43 -6.80
CA VAL A 812 3.12 40.35 -5.84
C VAL A 812 4.39 40.67 -5.04
N SER A 813 4.32 40.57 -3.71
CA SER A 813 5.45 40.82 -2.81
C SER A 813 5.60 39.68 -1.79
N PRO A 814 6.77 38.99 -1.71
CA PRO A 814 7.87 39.03 -2.68
C PRO A 814 7.43 38.47 -4.05
N GLN A 815 8.14 38.81 -5.14
CA GLN A 815 7.81 38.30 -6.48
C GLN A 815 7.96 36.77 -6.59
N SER A 816 8.94 36.21 -5.88
CA SER A 816 9.21 34.78 -5.75
C SER A 816 9.97 34.51 -4.45
N GLN A 817 9.93 33.28 -3.97
CA GLN A 817 10.78 32.78 -2.89
C GLN A 817 11.57 31.57 -3.37
N VAL A 818 12.71 31.27 -2.73
CA VAL A 818 13.50 30.06 -2.98
C VAL A 818 13.44 29.17 -1.76
N GLN A 819 13.00 27.93 -1.96
CA GLN A 819 13.06 26.85 -0.99
C GLN A 819 14.21 25.93 -1.40
N ASN A 820 14.92 25.37 -0.43
CA ASN A 820 16.11 24.56 -0.70
C ASN A 820 16.10 23.35 0.21
N PHE A 821 15.56 22.25 -0.29
CA PHE A 821 15.44 21.01 0.46
C PHE A 821 16.73 20.20 0.37
N THR A 822 17.29 19.86 1.52
CA THR A 822 18.55 19.14 1.70
C THR A 822 18.38 17.69 2.12
N ALA A 823 17.25 17.37 2.75
CA ALA A 823 16.77 16.02 3.02
C ALA A 823 15.34 15.86 2.48
N LEU A 824 14.70 14.74 2.83
CA LEU A 824 13.28 14.49 2.63
C LEU A 824 12.52 14.81 3.95
N GLY A 825 11.20 15.03 3.88
CA GLY A 825 10.36 15.38 5.04
C GLY A 825 10.46 16.81 5.54
N GLU A 826 11.28 17.64 4.92
CA GLU A 826 11.39 19.06 5.24
C GLU A 826 10.09 19.82 4.86
N THR A 827 9.60 20.67 5.77
CA THR A 827 8.54 21.64 5.47
C THR A 827 9.11 23.06 5.51
N GLN A 828 9.04 23.78 4.39
CA GLN A 828 9.49 25.17 4.26
C GLN A 828 8.30 26.09 3.93
N ASN A 829 8.33 27.33 4.44
CA ASN A 829 7.22 28.29 4.31
C ASN A 829 7.50 29.33 3.22
N ALA A 830 6.46 29.75 2.49
CA ALA A 830 6.51 30.76 1.43
C ALA A 830 5.22 31.60 1.39
N ASP A 831 5.11 32.63 2.24
CA ASP A 831 4.02 33.61 2.18
C ASP A 831 4.16 34.59 0.99
N PHE A 832 3.03 35.04 0.45
CA PHE A 832 2.93 36.06 -0.60
C PHE A 832 1.88 37.11 -0.25
N CYS A 833 2.06 38.33 -0.75
CA CYS A 833 1.05 39.39 -0.68
C CYS A 833 0.69 39.95 -2.06
N LEU A 834 -0.59 40.24 -2.24
CA LEU A 834 -1.16 40.89 -3.41
C LEU A 834 -1.49 42.35 -3.06
N LEU A 835 -0.84 43.26 -3.77
CA LEU A 835 -0.97 44.72 -3.63
C LEU A 835 -1.69 45.27 -4.87
N PRO A 836 -2.81 46.00 -4.75
CA PRO A 836 -3.54 46.48 -5.92
C PRO A 836 -2.82 47.67 -6.59
N ASN A 837 -2.56 47.58 -7.90
CA ASN A 837 -1.86 48.61 -8.68
C ASN A 837 -2.66 49.94 -8.77
N SER A 838 -3.96 49.89 -8.53
CA SER A 838 -4.87 51.04 -8.38
C SER A 838 -6.16 50.59 -7.69
N VAL A 839 -7.07 51.51 -7.36
CA VAL A 839 -8.40 51.16 -6.85
C VAL A 839 -9.40 51.00 -8.00
N PHE A 840 -9.89 49.78 -8.22
CA PHE A 840 -10.80 49.44 -9.32
C PHE A 840 -11.90 48.44 -8.90
N LYS A 841 -12.84 48.17 -9.82
CA LYS A 841 -13.93 47.19 -9.69
C LYS A 841 -13.89 46.25 -10.88
N ASN A 842 -14.06 44.95 -10.64
CA ASN A 842 -14.21 43.94 -11.68
C ASN A 842 -15.05 42.78 -11.14
N LEU A 843 -16.25 42.57 -11.69
CA LEU A 843 -17.17 41.49 -11.32
C LEU A 843 -17.48 40.58 -12.49
N GLU A 844 -16.95 39.37 -12.41
CA GLU A 844 -17.25 38.31 -13.35
C GLU A 844 -18.48 37.52 -12.89
N VAL A 845 -19.34 37.12 -13.83
CA VAL A 845 -20.44 36.18 -13.60
C VAL A 845 -20.33 34.96 -14.51
N SER A 846 -20.63 33.78 -13.98
CA SER A 846 -20.65 32.52 -14.71
C SER A 846 -21.88 31.69 -14.32
N VAL A 847 -22.38 30.84 -15.22
CA VAL A 847 -23.51 29.94 -14.94
C VAL A 847 -23.20 28.51 -15.36
N TYR A 848 -23.15 27.61 -14.38
CA TYR A 848 -22.80 26.21 -14.57
C TYR A 848 -24.04 25.31 -14.37
N PRO A 849 -24.45 24.51 -15.37
CA PRO A 849 -25.54 23.54 -15.21
C PRO A 849 -25.04 22.34 -14.40
N LEU A 850 -25.49 22.20 -13.15
CA LEU A 850 -25.06 21.13 -12.24
C LEU A 850 -25.71 19.77 -12.58
N ASN A 851 -26.79 19.78 -13.34
CA ASN A 851 -27.40 18.58 -13.90
C ASN A 851 -27.77 18.82 -15.38
N VAL A 852 -28.00 17.74 -16.12
CA VAL A 852 -28.56 17.82 -17.48
C VAL A 852 -30.02 18.27 -17.51
N ALA A 853 -30.40 19.05 -18.52
CA ALA A 853 -31.80 19.45 -18.74
C ALA A 853 -32.60 18.29 -19.36
N ARG A 854 -33.56 17.73 -18.61
CA ARG A 854 -34.43 16.60 -19.06
C ARG A 854 -35.92 16.97 -18.91
N PRO A 855 -36.79 16.67 -19.89
CA PRO A 855 -38.21 17.03 -19.80
C PRO A 855 -38.89 16.38 -18.59
N GLY A 856 -39.62 17.17 -17.79
CA GLY A 856 -40.32 16.69 -16.59
C GLY A 856 -39.46 16.51 -15.34
N PHE A 857 -38.14 16.76 -15.38
CA PHE A 857 -37.27 16.71 -14.20
C PHE A 857 -36.94 18.13 -13.68
N THR A 858 -36.51 18.23 -12.42
CA THR A 858 -35.83 19.44 -11.93
C THR A 858 -34.37 19.42 -12.35
N THR A 859 -33.86 20.56 -12.80
CA THR A 859 -32.45 20.78 -13.17
C THR A 859 -31.90 21.94 -12.33
N THR A 860 -30.69 21.78 -11.80
CA THR A 860 -30.01 22.78 -10.95
C THR A 860 -28.95 23.55 -11.75
N TYR A 861 -28.91 24.87 -11.57
CA TYR A 861 -27.92 25.77 -12.17
C TYR A 861 -27.21 26.56 -11.07
N LYS A 862 -25.87 26.57 -11.05
CA LYS A 862 -25.08 27.40 -10.13
C LYS A 862 -24.65 28.67 -10.84
N ILE A 863 -25.12 29.80 -10.33
CA ILE A 863 -24.62 31.13 -10.67
C ILE A 863 -23.44 31.41 -9.74
N VAL A 864 -22.30 31.79 -10.31
CA VAL A 864 -21.10 32.22 -9.59
C VAL A 864 -20.86 33.68 -9.93
N VAL A 865 -20.61 34.52 -8.91
CA VAL A 865 -20.22 35.93 -9.09
C VAL A 865 -18.96 36.20 -8.29
N SER A 866 -17.87 36.56 -8.97
CA SER A 866 -16.52 36.64 -8.42
C SER A 866 -15.97 38.05 -8.49
N ASN A 867 -15.56 38.61 -7.35
CA ASN A 867 -14.93 39.93 -7.30
C ASN A 867 -13.43 39.82 -7.57
N LYS A 868 -13.04 40.07 -8.82
CA LYS A 868 -11.64 40.20 -9.26
C LYS A 868 -11.13 41.64 -9.04
N GLY A 869 -11.99 42.57 -8.56
CA GLY A 869 -11.69 43.97 -8.23
C GLY A 869 -11.04 44.18 -6.87
N SER A 870 -10.42 45.35 -6.66
CA SER A 870 -9.58 45.65 -5.48
C SER A 870 -10.33 46.26 -4.27
N GLN A 871 -11.66 46.18 -4.23
CA GLN A 871 -12.48 46.77 -3.17
C GLN A 871 -13.71 45.90 -2.91
N LYS A 872 -14.30 45.97 -1.71
CA LYS A 872 -15.59 45.30 -1.46
C LYS A 872 -16.70 45.92 -2.32
N VAL A 873 -17.54 45.07 -2.93
CA VAL A 873 -18.59 45.50 -3.85
C VAL A 873 -20.00 45.08 -3.41
N ASN A 874 -20.97 45.90 -3.81
CA ASN A 874 -22.41 45.71 -3.61
C ASN A 874 -23.10 45.78 -4.98
N GLY A 875 -24.17 45.02 -5.19
CA GLY A 875 -24.94 45.07 -6.45
C GLY A 875 -26.05 44.03 -6.51
N GLU A 876 -26.58 43.84 -7.71
CA GLU A 876 -27.68 42.92 -8.03
C GLU A 876 -27.23 41.90 -9.08
N ILE A 877 -27.68 40.65 -8.94
CA ILE A 877 -27.52 39.58 -9.91
C ILE A 877 -28.90 39.30 -10.50
N VAL A 878 -29.09 39.47 -11.80
CA VAL A 878 -30.34 39.16 -12.51
C VAL A 878 -30.16 37.89 -13.31
N PHE A 879 -31.01 36.88 -13.09
CA PHE A 879 -30.97 35.59 -13.78
C PHE A 879 -32.26 35.34 -14.56
N ASN A 880 -32.12 35.29 -15.89
CA ASN A 880 -33.21 35.13 -16.85
C ASN A 880 -33.27 33.70 -17.40
N PHE A 881 -34.48 33.15 -17.51
CA PHE A 881 -34.74 31.80 -18.01
C PHE A 881 -36.09 31.73 -18.77
N ASN A 882 -36.23 30.77 -19.69
CA ASN A 882 -37.44 30.65 -20.51
C ASN A 882 -38.62 30.04 -19.71
N ASN A 883 -39.48 30.92 -19.16
CA ASN A 883 -40.65 30.54 -18.36
C ASN A 883 -41.68 29.64 -19.08
N SER A 884 -41.64 29.55 -20.41
CA SER A 884 -42.56 28.69 -21.18
C SER A 884 -42.11 27.23 -21.23
N LYS A 885 -40.82 26.95 -20.95
CA LYS A 885 -40.22 25.61 -20.98
C LYS A 885 -39.86 25.06 -19.59
N MET A 886 -39.78 25.93 -18.58
CA MET A 886 -39.45 25.56 -17.21
C MET A 886 -40.00 26.58 -16.20
N THR A 887 -40.19 26.14 -14.96
CA THR A 887 -40.68 26.97 -13.85
C THR A 887 -39.73 26.89 -12.67
N TYR A 888 -39.33 28.05 -12.13
CA TYR A 888 -38.55 28.13 -10.89
C TYR A 888 -39.26 27.44 -9.73
N THR A 889 -38.52 26.65 -8.94
CA THR A 889 -39.01 25.96 -7.74
C THR A 889 -38.37 26.53 -6.48
N THR A 890 -37.05 26.49 -6.36
CA THR A 890 -36.29 26.98 -5.20
C THR A 890 -34.90 27.47 -5.60
N SER A 891 -34.25 28.24 -4.72
CA SER A 891 -32.82 28.56 -4.82
C SER A 891 -32.17 28.55 -3.44
N SER A 892 -30.84 28.39 -3.38
CA SER A 892 -30.07 28.33 -2.12
C SER A 892 -30.12 29.64 -1.31
N ILE A 893 -30.40 30.76 -1.97
CA ILE A 893 -30.75 32.05 -1.37
C ILE A 893 -32.11 32.46 -1.93
N ALA A 894 -33.01 32.98 -1.10
CA ALA A 894 -34.30 33.48 -1.58
C ALA A 894 -34.08 34.73 -2.48
N PRO A 895 -34.76 34.84 -3.63
CA PRO A 895 -34.63 35.99 -4.51
C PRO A 895 -35.26 37.25 -3.90
N ASP A 896 -34.56 38.38 -4.01
CA ASP A 896 -35.04 39.71 -3.64
C ASP A 896 -36.21 40.16 -4.52
N SER A 897 -36.20 39.76 -5.81
CA SER A 897 -37.34 39.92 -6.70
C SER A 897 -37.56 38.70 -7.59
N GLN A 898 -38.82 38.38 -7.86
CA GLN A 898 -39.22 37.27 -8.72
C GLN A 898 -40.30 37.73 -9.70
N SER A 899 -40.09 37.42 -10.99
CA SER A 899 -41.09 37.57 -12.04
C SER A 899 -41.09 36.35 -12.96
N ALA A 900 -41.98 36.31 -13.95
CA ALA A 900 -42.11 35.16 -14.85
C ALA A 900 -40.89 35.04 -15.78
N GLY A 901 -39.91 34.23 -15.40
CA GLY A 901 -38.69 34.01 -16.18
C GLY A 901 -37.50 34.90 -15.79
N SER A 902 -37.59 35.65 -14.70
CA SER A 902 -36.46 36.41 -14.15
C SER A 902 -36.48 36.40 -12.63
N LEU A 903 -35.33 36.10 -12.04
CA LEU A 903 -35.03 36.22 -10.60
C LEU A 903 -34.00 37.33 -10.42
N SER A 904 -34.04 38.07 -9.30
CA SER A 904 -32.89 38.88 -8.89
C SER A 904 -32.46 38.64 -7.45
N PHE A 905 -31.17 38.78 -7.21
CA PHE A 905 -30.51 38.51 -5.94
C PHE A 905 -29.51 39.63 -5.63
N ASN A 906 -29.70 40.33 -4.51
CA ASN A 906 -28.77 41.35 -4.05
C ASN A 906 -27.55 40.71 -3.36
N TYR A 907 -26.44 41.43 -3.34
CA TYR A 907 -25.28 41.11 -2.51
C TYR A 907 -24.64 42.39 -1.96
N THR A 908 -24.04 42.26 -0.79
CA THR A 908 -23.30 43.32 -0.13
C THR A 908 -21.96 42.80 0.38
N ASN A 909 -20.97 43.69 0.42
CA ASN A 909 -19.63 43.48 0.95
C ASN A 909 -18.91 42.24 0.37
N LEU A 910 -19.11 41.93 -0.92
CA LEU A 910 -18.36 40.85 -1.58
C LEU A 910 -16.88 41.27 -1.70
N SER A 911 -16.02 40.62 -0.92
CA SER A 911 -14.59 40.94 -0.84
C SER A 911 -13.82 40.62 -2.13
N PRO A 912 -12.70 41.31 -2.39
CA PRO A 912 -11.72 40.89 -3.41
C PRO A 912 -11.32 39.42 -3.24
N PHE A 913 -11.05 38.74 -4.37
CA PHE A 913 -10.70 37.31 -4.44
C PHE A 913 -11.77 36.35 -3.88
N HIS A 914 -12.97 36.82 -3.54
CA HIS A 914 -14.06 35.99 -3.06
C HIS A 914 -15.21 35.91 -4.08
N SER A 915 -15.96 34.81 -4.01
CA SER A 915 -17.08 34.50 -4.89
C SER A 915 -18.36 34.30 -4.10
N LYS A 916 -19.49 34.82 -4.59
CA LYS A 916 -20.83 34.47 -4.11
C LYS A 916 -21.47 33.47 -5.07
N THR A 917 -22.01 32.38 -4.53
CA THR A 917 -22.65 31.31 -5.32
C THR A 917 -24.13 31.19 -5.00
N ILE A 918 -24.96 31.05 -6.03
CA ILE A 918 -26.41 30.86 -5.90
C ILE A 918 -26.83 29.68 -6.77
N GLU A 919 -27.39 28.64 -6.14
CA GLU A 919 -27.96 27.51 -6.86
C GLU A 919 -29.45 27.76 -7.10
N VAL A 920 -29.89 27.63 -8.34
CA VAL A 920 -31.27 27.83 -8.78
C VAL A 920 -31.81 26.52 -9.35
N LYS A 921 -32.89 26.01 -8.76
CA LYS A 921 -33.58 24.80 -9.20
C LYS A 921 -34.79 25.19 -10.05
N LEU A 922 -34.82 24.67 -11.28
CA LEU A 922 -35.86 24.91 -12.27
C LEU A 922 -36.51 23.58 -12.65
N GLN A 923 -37.82 23.46 -12.49
CA GLN A 923 -38.59 22.31 -12.95
C GLN A 923 -38.85 22.44 -14.45
N MET A 924 -38.32 21.52 -15.25
CA MET A 924 -38.57 21.44 -16.68
C MET A 924 -40.01 20.99 -16.95
N GLN A 925 -40.67 21.61 -17.92
CA GLN A 925 -41.95 21.11 -18.43
C GLN A 925 -41.77 19.76 -19.14
N THR A 926 -42.84 18.98 -19.26
CA THR A 926 -42.84 17.68 -19.95
C THR A 926 -42.99 17.84 -21.47
N ILE A 927 -42.66 16.77 -22.20
CA ILE A 927 -43.04 16.64 -23.63
C ILE A 927 -44.58 16.74 -23.71
N PRO A 928 -45.16 17.53 -24.64
CA PRO A 928 -44.53 18.16 -25.81
C PRO A 928 -44.12 19.63 -25.64
N VAL A 929 -44.17 20.20 -24.43
CA VAL A 929 -43.84 21.62 -24.19
C VAL A 929 -42.33 21.85 -24.27
N THR A 930 -41.56 20.92 -23.68
CA THR A 930 -40.11 20.87 -23.76
C THR A 930 -39.70 19.52 -24.35
N ASN A 931 -38.97 19.54 -25.45
CA ASN A 931 -38.65 18.37 -26.28
C ASN A 931 -37.15 18.08 -26.27
N ILE A 932 -36.76 16.82 -26.47
CA ILE A 932 -35.35 16.45 -26.62
C ILE A 932 -34.79 17.14 -27.89
N GLY A 933 -33.62 17.75 -27.77
CA GLY A 933 -33.01 18.60 -28.81
C GLY A 933 -33.44 20.07 -28.77
N ASP A 934 -34.32 20.46 -27.83
CA ASP A 934 -34.59 21.89 -27.60
C ASP A 934 -33.34 22.60 -27.05
N LEU A 935 -32.96 23.72 -27.67
CA LEU A 935 -31.99 24.63 -27.08
C LEU A 935 -32.67 25.50 -26.00
N LEU A 936 -32.07 25.53 -24.82
CA LEU A 936 -32.35 26.46 -23.74
C LEU A 936 -31.28 27.54 -23.73
N GLU A 937 -31.69 28.78 -23.48
CA GLU A 937 -30.81 29.93 -23.30
C GLU A 937 -31.14 30.60 -21.96
N PHE A 938 -30.11 30.93 -21.20
CA PHE A 938 -30.17 31.60 -19.91
C PHE A 938 -29.25 32.81 -19.94
N THR A 939 -29.57 33.85 -19.15
CA THR A 939 -28.71 35.02 -19.04
C THR A 939 -28.59 35.45 -17.59
N ALA A 940 -27.37 35.35 -17.03
CA ALA A 940 -27.03 35.98 -15.76
C ALA A 940 -26.30 37.29 -16.03
N THR A 941 -26.70 38.36 -15.35
CA THR A 941 -26.04 39.67 -15.40
C THR A 941 -25.75 40.14 -13.98
N ALA A 942 -24.49 40.42 -13.68
CA ALA A 942 -24.08 41.16 -12.49
C ALA A 942 -24.16 42.66 -12.80
N GLN A 943 -24.81 43.44 -11.92
CA GLN A 943 -24.92 44.89 -12.08
C GLN A 943 -24.03 45.64 -11.09
N ILE A 944 -22.99 46.31 -11.62
CA ILE A 944 -22.09 47.16 -10.86
C ILE A 944 -21.72 48.45 -11.61
N PRO A 945 -21.76 49.63 -10.97
CA PRO A 945 -21.29 50.87 -11.58
C PRO A 945 -19.75 50.96 -11.61
N GLN A 946 -19.21 51.33 -12.78
CA GLN A 946 -17.78 51.58 -13.02
C GLN A 946 -16.89 50.34 -12.94
N ASP A 947 -17.35 49.23 -13.51
CA ASP A 947 -16.52 48.07 -13.80
C ASP A 947 -15.50 48.36 -14.93
N ILE A 948 -14.32 47.72 -14.89
CA ILE A 948 -13.27 47.88 -15.89
C ILE A 948 -13.33 46.86 -17.04
N THR A 949 -14.06 45.74 -16.88
CA THR A 949 -14.22 44.70 -17.91
C THR A 949 -15.70 44.37 -18.18
N PRO A 950 -16.60 45.33 -18.53
CA PRO A 950 -18.07 45.12 -18.51
C PRO A 950 -18.65 44.02 -19.43
N ALA A 951 -17.84 43.27 -20.17
CA ALA A 951 -18.23 42.07 -20.89
C ALA A 951 -18.33 40.82 -19.99
N ASP A 952 -17.48 40.68 -18.96
CA ASP A 952 -17.51 39.54 -18.03
C ASP A 952 -18.70 39.60 -17.02
N ASN A 953 -19.34 40.77 -16.96
CA ASN A 953 -20.52 41.06 -16.16
C ASN A 953 -21.82 40.44 -16.71
N THR A 954 -21.79 39.71 -17.83
CA THR A 954 -22.96 38.97 -18.36
C THR A 954 -22.58 37.65 -19.01
N PHE A 955 -23.18 36.55 -18.52
CA PHE A 955 -22.98 35.19 -19.01
C PHE A 955 -24.24 34.66 -19.70
N VAL A 956 -24.06 34.06 -20.88
CA VAL A 956 -25.16 33.44 -21.66
C VAL A 956 -24.94 31.93 -21.76
N LEU A 957 -25.56 31.17 -20.86
CA LEU A 957 -25.51 29.70 -20.90
C LEU A 957 -26.46 29.18 -21.99
N LYS A 958 -25.95 28.30 -22.84
CA LYS A 958 -26.71 27.55 -23.85
C LYS A 958 -26.64 26.05 -23.52
N GLN A 959 -27.80 25.42 -23.36
CA GLN A 959 -27.88 23.99 -23.01
C GLN A 959 -28.96 23.29 -23.83
N ASN A 960 -28.61 22.15 -24.43
CA ASN A 960 -29.59 21.29 -25.11
C ASN A 960 -30.35 20.42 -24.10
N VAL A 961 -31.64 20.23 -24.32
CA VAL A 961 -32.46 19.25 -23.60
C VAL A 961 -32.16 17.84 -24.10
N VAL A 962 -31.87 16.92 -23.17
CA VAL A 962 -31.43 15.55 -23.46
C VAL A 962 -32.37 14.47 -22.89
N GLY A 963 -32.13 13.22 -23.28
CA GLY A 963 -32.86 12.04 -22.81
C GLY A 963 -32.19 11.36 -21.61
N SER A 964 -32.30 10.03 -21.54
CA SER A 964 -31.49 9.18 -20.65
C SER A 964 -30.01 9.27 -21.06
N TYR A 965 -29.15 9.59 -20.11
CA TYR A 965 -27.73 9.87 -20.29
C TYR A 965 -26.98 9.52 -18.99
N ASP A 966 -25.66 9.37 -19.05
CA ASP A 966 -24.81 9.08 -17.89
C ASP A 966 -24.76 10.29 -16.94
N PRO A 967 -24.86 10.11 -15.60
CA PRO A 967 -24.66 11.21 -14.66
C PRO A 967 -23.18 11.63 -14.48
N ASN A 968 -22.21 10.83 -14.96
CA ASN A 968 -20.78 11.14 -14.93
C ASN A 968 -20.33 11.65 -16.31
N ASP A 969 -20.10 12.95 -16.44
CA ASP A 969 -19.89 13.57 -17.76
C ASP A 969 -19.05 14.84 -17.72
N ILE A 970 -18.55 15.25 -18.90
CA ILE A 970 -17.86 16.53 -19.10
C ILE A 970 -18.54 17.32 -20.21
N GLN A 971 -18.68 18.63 -20.00
CA GLN A 971 -19.32 19.56 -20.93
C GLN A 971 -18.47 20.82 -21.10
N VAL A 972 -18.23 21.23 -22.36
CA VAL A 972 -17.75 22.58 -22.71
C VAL A 972 -18.96 23.47 -23.00
N LEU A 973 -18.99 24.70 -22.49
CA LEU A 973 -20.18 25.57 -22.55
C LEU A 973 -20.29 26.37 -23.85
N GLU A 974 -19.17 26.64 -24.51
CA GLU A 974 -19.08 27.34 -25.79
C GLU A 974 -19.57 26.45 -26.96
N GLY A 975 -19.66 25.14 -26.74
CA GLY A 975 -20.08 24.15 -27.72
C GLY A 975 -18.94 23.64 -28.60
N THR A 976 -19.27 22.91 -29.67
CA THR A 976 -18.28 22.16 -30.47
C THR A 976 -17.49 23.00 -31.47
N GLN A 977 -17.78 24.31 -31.60
CA GLN A 977 -17.13 25.21 -32.53
C GLN A 977 -17.02 26.63 -31.95
N ILE A 978 -15.82 27.23 -31.99
CA ILE A 978 -15.61 28.66 -31.71
C ILE A 978 -15.06 29.38 -32.94
N LEU A 979 -15.29 30.69 -33.04
CA LEU A 979 -14.68 31.50 -34.11
C LEU A 979 -13.20 31.74 -33.84
N LEU A 980 -12.38 31.89 -34.88
CA LEU A 980 -10.98 32.33 -34.76
C LEU A 980 -10.85 33.68 -34.01
N SER A 981 -11.88 34.53 -34.05
CA SER A 981 -11.94 35.79 -33.30
C SER A 981 -12.19 35.62 -31.80
N GLN A 982 -12.49 34.40 -31.33
CA GLN A 982 -12.74 34.03 -29.94
C GLN A 982 -11.59 33.22 -29.34
N LYS A 983 -10.49 33.01 -30.07
CA LYS A 983 -9.35 32.20 -29.58
C LYS A 983 -8.70 32.75 -28.30
N ASP A 984 -8.89 34.04 -28.04
CA ASP A 984 -8.34 34.76 -26.88
C ASP A 984 -9.38 34.84 -25.74
N ASP A 985 -10.59 34.29 -25.92
CA ASP A 985 -11.62 34.12 -24.90
C ASP A 985 -11.34 32.86 -24.04
N TYR A 986 -12.17 32.62 -23.02
CA TYR A 986 -12.12 31.41 -22.19
C TYR A 986 -13.06 30.32 -22.70
N LEU A 987 -12.60 29.07 -22.68
CA LEU A 987 -13.44 27.88 -22.72
C LEU A 987 -13.79 27.48 -21.30
N HIS A 988 -15.08 27.26 -21.01
CA HIS A 988 -15.59 26.86 -19.71
C HIS A 988 -15.97 25.39 -19.72
N TYR A 989 -15.33 24.61 -18.85
CA TYR A 989 -15.56 23.19 -18.70
C TYR A 989 -16.27 22.90 -17.37
N VAL A 990 -17.25 22.00 -17.41
CA VAL A 990 -17.91 21.43 -16.23
C VAL A 990 -17.75 19.92 -16.29
N ILE A 991 -17.17 19.34 -15.25
CA ILE A 991 -17.19 17.89 -15.00
C ILE A 991 -18.24 17.63 -13.92
N ARG A 992 -19.17 16.71 -14.16
CA ARG A 992 -20.19 16.26 -13.20
C ARG A 992 -19.92 14.80 -12.85
N PHE A 993 -20.19 14.43 -11.60
CA PHE A 993 -20.03 13.08 -11.11
C PHE A 993 -21.15 12.71 -10.14
N GLN A 994 -21.59 11.46 -10.17
CA GLN A 994 -22.56 10.91 -9.22
C GLN A 994 -22.09 9.57 -8.70
N ASN A 995 -22.04 9.41 -7.38
CA ASN A 995 -21.80 8.12 -6.75
C ASN A 995 -23.03 7.21 -7.01
N THR A 996 -22.91 6.35 -8.02
CA THR A 996 -23.93 5.35 -8.38
C THR A 996 -23.90 4.09 -7.52
N GLY A 997 -23.05 4.04 -6.49
CA GLY A 997 -22.97 2.94 -5.53
C GLY A 997 -24.15 2.86 -4.55
N ASN A 998 -24.02 1.96 -3.58
CA ASN A 998 -24.98 1.72 -2.50
C ASN A 998 -24.52 2.26 -1.12
N TYR A 999 -23.31 2.82 -1.05
CA TYR A 999 -22.68 3.34 0.15
C TYR A 999 -22.02 4.70 -0.11
N HIS A 1000 -21.53 5.39 0.92
CA HIS A 1000 -20.89 6.70 0.75
C HIS A 1000 -19.44 6.57 0.26
N ALA A 1001 -19.01 7.46 -0.63
CA ALA A 1001 -17.62 7.60 -1.03
C ALA A 1001 -16.89 8.58 -0.11
N GLN A 1002 -15.80 8.16 0.52
CA GLN A 1002 -15.03 8.96 1.49
C GLN A 1002 -14.04 9.92 0.81
N ARG A 1003 -13.56 9.56 -0.38
CA ARG A 1003 -12.73 10.36 -1.28
C ARG A 1003 -13.33 10.37 -2.69
N VAL A 1004 -13.16 11.47 -3.43
CA VAL A 1004 -13.32 11.48 -4.90
C VAL A 1004 -12.08 12.12 -5.50
N ARG A 1005 -11.53 11.51 -6.55
CA ARG A 1005 -10.45 12.10 -7.35
C ARG A 1005 -10.92 12.21 -8.79
N VAL A 1006 -10.70 13.37 -9.41
CA VAL A 1006 -11.01 13.58 -10.83
C VAL A 1006 -9.73 14.00 -11.54
N LYS A 1007 -9.20 13.10 -12.38
CA LYS A 1007 -8.00 13.33 -13.19
C LYS A 1007 -8.39 13.79 -14.59
N ASN A 1008 -7.67 14.77 -15.11
CA ASN A 1008 -8.02 15.44 -16.36
C ASN A 1008 -6.74 15.94 -17.06
N ILE A 1009 -6.39 15.30 -18.17
CA ILE A 1009 -5.22 15.66 -18.97
C ILE A 1009 -5.65 16.72 -19.99
N LEU A 1010 -5.02 17.89 -19.94
CA LEU A 1010 -5.28 18.99 -20.85
C LEU A 1010 -4.64 18.76 -22.22
N ASP A 1011 -5.35 19.16 -23.27
CA ASP A 1011 -4.87 19.17 -24.65
C ASP A 1011 -3.63 20.07 -24.82
N ASP A 1012 -2.67 19.65 -25.65
CA ASP A 1012 -1.47 20.41 -25.99
C ASP A 1012 -1.75 21.77 -26.67
N GLN A 1013 -2.97 22.01 -27.14
CA GLN A 1013 -3.42 23.29 -27.69
C GLN A 1013 -4.03 24.24 -26.63
N LEU A 1014 -4.23 23.81 -25.38
CA LEU A 1014 -4.72 24.63 -24.27
C LEU A 1014 -3.58 25.22 -23.42
N ASP A 1015 -3.69 26.49 -23.03
CA ASP A 1015 -2.70 27.16 -22.20
C ASP A 1015 -2.98 26.94 -20.71
N TRP A 1016 -2.36 25.90 -20.14
CA TRP A 1016 -2.48 25.55 -18.72
C TRP A 1016 -2.18 26.71 -17.76
N SER A 1017 -1.34 27.68 -18.17
CA SER A 1017 -0.99 28.84 -17.33
C SER A 1017 -2.15 29.84 -17.18
N THR A 1018 -3.22 29.66 -17.97
CA THR A 1018 -4.48 30.40 -17.87
C THR A 1018 -5.58 29.66 -17.10
N LEU A 1019 -5.33 28.40 -16.69
CA LEU A 1019 -6.29 27.58 -15.97
C LEU A 1019 -6.77 28.29 -14.69
N THR A 1020 -8.08 28.48 -14.58
CA THR A 1020 -8.74 29.13 -13.44
C THR A 1020 -9.86 28.22 -12.93
N LEU A 1021 -9.76 27.78 -11.67
CA LEU A 1021 -10.83 27.07 -10.98
C LEU A 1021 -11.92 28.07 -10.56
N GLU A 1022 -13.18 27.79 -10.93
CA GLU A 1022 -14.29 28.75 -10.80
C GLU A 1022 -15.39 28.26 -9.86
N SER A 1023 -15.59 26.94 -9.77
CA SER A 1023 -16.47 26.36 -8.76
C SER A 1023 -16.28 24.85 -8.59
N TYR A 1024 -16.76 24.36 -7.46
CA TYR A 1024 -16.83 22.95 -7.12
C TYR A 1024 -17.99 22.71 -6.15
N SER A 1025 -18.38 21.45 -5.96
CA SER A 1025 -19.42 21.04 -5.00
C SER A 1025 -18.92 20.96 -3.56
N HIS A 1026 -17.69 20.46 -3.37
CA HIS A 1026 -17.13 20.12 -2.06
C HIS A 1026 -15.68 20.63 -1.91
N PRO A 1027 -15.15 20.80 -0.69
CA PRO A 1027 -13.76 21.18 -0.47
C PRO A 1027 -12.79 20.23 -1.20
N ASN A 1028 -11.77 20.77 -1.85
CA ASN A 1028 -10.81 19.99 -2.63
C ASN A 1028 -9.42 20.64 -2.65
N ARG A 1029 -8.43 19.81 -3.01
CA ARG A 1029 -7.09 20.22 -3.41
C ARG A 1029 -6.97 19.97 -4.92
N ALA A 1030 -6.71 21.03 -5.68
CA ALA A 1030 -6.38 20.93 -7.10
C ALA A 1030 -4.85 20.90 -7.27
N VAL A 1031 -4.33 19.91 -8.00
CA VAL A 1031 -2.90 19.73 -8.27
C VAL A 1031 -2.68 19.75 -9.78
N VAL A 1032 -1.70 20.53 -10.24
CA VAL A 1032 -1.24 20.51 -11.64
C VAL A 1032 0.19 19.98 -11.68
N THR A 1033 0.39 18.89 -12.43
CA THR A 1033 1.70 18.26 -12.65
C THR A 1033 2.12 18.38 -14.11
N ASN A 1034 3.42 18.62 -14.34
CA ASN A 1034 4.06 18.71 -15.65
C ASN A 1034 3.45 19.73 -16.66
N GLY A 1035 2.51 20.57 -16.22
CA GLY A 1035 1.85 21.58 -17.06
C GLY A 1035 0.72 21.04 -17.96
N ASN A 1036 0.22 19.82 -17.74
CA ASN A 1036 -0.97 19.33 -18.47
C ASN A 1036 -1.84 18.33 -17.70
N ASN A 1037 -1.30 17.54 -16.75
CA ASN A 1037 -2.12 16.67 -15.91
C ASN A 1037 -2.68 17.46 -14.72
N VAL A 1038 -4.01 17.57 -14.65
CA VAL A 1038 -4.76 18.28 -13.59
C VAL A 1038 -5.57 17.27 -12.79
N GLU A 1039 -5.40 17.27 -11.47
CA GLU A 1039 -6.13 16.38 -10.56
C GLU A 1039 -6.86 17.18 -9.49
N PHE A 1040 -8.17 16.97 -9.39
CA PHE A 1040 -9.04 17.56 -8.37
C PHE A 1040 -9.36 16.51 -7.32
N ILE A 1041 -8.85 16.70 -6.09
CA ILE A 1041 -8.91 15.71 -5.01
C ILE A 1041 -9.83 16.21 -3.89
N PHE A 1042 -10.96 15.53 -3.71
CA PHE A 1042 -11.93 15.75 -2.64
C PHE A 1042 -11.68 14.75 -1.51
N ASP A 1043 -10.78 15.09 -0.59
CA ASP A 1043 -10.56 14.32 0.65
C ASP A 1043 -11.75 14.52 1.62
N ALA A 1044 -12.18 13.46 2.31
CA ALA A 1044 -13.26 13.45 3.31
C ALA A 1044 -14.62 14.01 2.80
N ILE A 1045 -14.99 13.67 1.56
CA ILE A 1045 -16.22 14.13 0.89
C ILE A 1045 -17.51 13.46 1.41
N TYR A 1046 -17.43 12.22 1.89
CA TYR A 1046 -18.55 11.40 2.39
C TYR A 1046 -19.80 11.41 1.48
N LEU A 1047 -19.60 11.39 0.16
CA LEU A 1047 -20.62 11.55 -0.86
C LEU A 1047 -21.58 10.33 -0.88
N PRO A 1048 -22.87 10.46 -0.51
CA PRO A 1048 -23.80 9.32 -0.41
C PRO A 1048 -23.97 8.55 -1.72
N GLY A 1049 -24.51 7.33 -1.64
CA GLY A 1049 -24.85 6.52 -2.82
C GLY A 1049 -26.24 6.80 -3.37
N THR A 1050 -26.71 5.95 -4.29
CA THR A 1050 -28.05 6.02 -4.90
C THR A 1050 -29.22 5.93 -3.92
N ASN A 1051 -28.96 5.50 -2.68
CA ASN A 1051 -29.92 5.51 -1.57
C ASN A 1051 -30.26 6.92 -1.07
N ASP A 1052 -29.42 7.92 -1.35
CA ASP A 1052 -29.70 9.35 -1.14
C ASP A 1052 -29.33 10.15 -2.41
N GLU A 1053 -30.00 9.81 -3.51
CA GLU A 1053 -29.80 10.35 -4.86
C GLU A 1053 -29.64 11.88 -4.93
N PRO A 1054 -30.38 12.73 -4.19
CA PRO A 1054 -30.20 14.18 -4.26
C PRO A 1054 -28.85 14.69 -3.74
N ASN A 1055 -28.19 13.92 -2.87
CA ASN A 1055 -26.91 14.26 -2.24
C ASN A 1055 -25.73 13.49 -2.85
N SER A 1056 -25.95 12.49 -3.69
CA SER A 1056 -24.87 11.68 -4.31
C SER A 1056 -24.12 12.35 -5.45
N HIS A 1057 -24.41 13.62 -5.75
CA HIS A 1057 -23.84 14.39 -6.87
C HIS A 1057 -22.68 15.31 -6.43
N GLY A 1058 -21.69 15.46 -7.31
CA GLY A 1058 -20.67 16.50 -7.22
C GLY A 1058 -20.27 17.03 -8.60
N TYR A 1059 -19.45 18.09 -8.60
CA TYR A 1059 -18.98 18.72 -9.84
C TYR A 1059 -17.71 19.54 -9.63
N ILE A 1060 -17.02 19.79 -10.74
CA ILE A 1060 -15.93 20.75 -10.90
C ILE A 1060 -16.30 21.67 -12.07
N ALA A 1061 -16.04 22.97 -11.94
CA ALA A 1061 -16.18 23.95 -13.00
C ALA A 1061 -14.90 24.80 -13.06
N TYR A 1062 -14.25 24.80 -14.22
CA TYR A 1062 -13.03 25.56 -14.47
C TYR A 1062 -13.08 26.22 -15.85
N LYS A 1063 -12.16 27.16 -16.10
CA LYS A 1063 -11.95 27.74 -17.43
C LYS A 1063 -10.48 27.81 -17.81
N ILE A 1064 -10.22 27.76 -19.11
CA ILE A 1064 -8.87 27.75 -19.71
C ILE A 1064 -8.92 28.36 -21.10
N LYS A 1065 -7.82 28.94 -21.58
CA LYS A 1065 -7.73 29.53 -22.93
C LYS A 1065 -7.03 28.58 -23.90
N PRO A 1066 -7.38 28.62 -25.21
CA PRO A 1066 -6.49 28.15 -26.26
C PRO A 1066 -5.13 28.87 -26.23
N LYS A 1067 -4.05 28.19 -26.65
CA LYS A 1067 -2.74 28.83 -26.84
C LYS A 1067 -2.82 29.84 -27.98
N SER A 1068 -2.17 31.01 -27.83
CA SER A 1068 -2.30 32.13 -28.77
C SER A 1068 -1.92 31.83 -30.24
N ASN A 1069 -1.25 30.71 -30.53
CA ASN A 1069 -0.82 30.27 -31.86
C ASN A 1069 -1.81 29.38 -32.62
N VAL A 1070 -2.99 29.06 -32.07
CA VAL A 1070 -4.02 28.24 -32.73
C VAL A 1070 -4.56 28.86 -34.04
N VAL A 1071 -4.99 28.00 -34.96
CA VAL A 1071 -5.44 28.29 -36.32
C VAL A 1071 -6.77 27.61 -36.66
N VAL A 1072 -7.32 27.89 -37.84
CA VAL A 1072 -8.60 27.31 -38.28
C VAL A 1072 -8.43 25.85 -38.68
N GLY A 1073 -9.26 24.98 -38.10
CA GLY A 1073 -9.16 23.52 -38.22
C GLY A 1073 -8.42 22.84 -37.06
N ASP A 1074 -7.89 23.60 -36.11
CA ASP A 1074 -7.47 23.08 -34.80
C ASP A 1074 -8.68 22.58 -34.00
N ILE A 1075 -8.50 21.52 -33.20
CA ILE A 1075 -9.54 20.87 -32.40
C ILE A 1075 -8.99 20.59 -31.00
N PHE A 1076 -9.65 21.11 -29.98
CA PHE A 1076 -9.32 20.87 -28.58
C PHE A 1076 -10.14 19.70 -28.04
N THR A 1077 -9.48 18.64 -27.60
CA THR A 1077 -10.10 17.41 -27.05
C THR A 1077 -9.98 17.41 -25.53
N ASN A 1078 -11.04 17.01 -24.82
CA ASN A 1078 -11.04 16.98 -23.35
C ASN A 1078 -11.94 15.86 -22.79
N ASN A 1079 -11.44 15.11 -21.80
CA ASN A 1079 -12.17 14.09 -21.02
C ASN A 1079 -11.58 13.95 -19.62
N ALA A 1080 -12.36 13.42 -18.67
CA ALA A 1080 -11.95 13.21 -17.29
C ALA A 1080 -12.09 11.74 -16.84
N GLU A 1081 -11.31 11.36 -15.84
CA GLU A 1081 -11.31 10.07 -15.17
C GLU A 1081 -11.77 10.28 -13.72
N ILE A 1082 -12.95 9.78 -13.37
CA ILE A 1082 -13.60 10.01 -12.06
C ILE A 1082 -13.46 8.76 -11.19
N PHE A 1083 -12.63 8.84 -10.15
CA PHE A 1083 -12.42 7.80 -9.14
C PHE A 1083 -13.27 8.10 -7.90
N PHE A 1084 -14.05 7.12 -7.45
CA PHE A 1084 -14.76 7.17 -6.16
C PHE A 1084 -14.02 6.23 -5.20
N ASP A 1085 -13.49 6.74 -4.09
CA ASP A 1085 -12.52 6.04 -3.25
C ASP A 1085 -11.38 5.43 -4.10
N TYR A 1086 -11.24 4.09 -4.03
CA TYR A 1086 -10.26 3.30 -4.78
C TYR A 1086 -10.91 2.52 -5.95
N ASN A 1087 -12.16 2.82 -6.32
CA ASN A 1087 -12.82 2.18 -7.46
C ASN A 1087 -12.17 2.60 -8.79
N PRO A 1088 -12.14 1.71 -9.81
CA PRO A 1088 -11.69 2.04 -11.17
C PRO A 1088 -12.41 3.27 -11.74
N PRO A 1089 -11.72 4.09 -12.56
CA PRO A 1089 -12.24 5.38 -12.98
C PRO A 1089 -13.45 5.25 -13.93
N ILE A 1090 -14.52 5.98 -13.62
CA ILE A 1090 -15.58 6.28 -14.58
C ILE A 1090 -15.04 7.35 -15.53
N VAL A 1091 -14.65 6.93 -16.74
CA VAL A 1091 -14.20 7.83 -17.79
C VAL A 1091 -15.40 8.55 -18.39
N THR A 1092 -15.39 9.88 -18.42
CA THR A 1092 -16.47 10.68 -19.01
C THR A 1092 -16.57 10.48 -20.52
N ASN A 1093 -17.64 11.00 -21.13
CA ASN A 1093 -17.60 11.31 -22.56
C ASN A 1093 -16.40 12.21 -22.90
N THR A 1094 -16.02 12.24 -24.18
CA THR A 1094 -15.10 13.25 -24.71
C THR A 1094 -15.89 14.47 -25.20
N VAL A 1095 -15.35 15.68 -25.02
CA VAL A 1095 -15.80 16.89 -25.72
C VAL A 1095 -14.71 17.39 -26.66
N ASN A 1096 -15.12 17.89 -27.82
CA ASN A 1096 -14.24 18.42 -28.86
C ASN A 1096 -14.70 19.81 -29.28
N THR A 1097 -13.78 20.77 -29.41
CA THR A 1097 -14.06 22.16 -29.83
C THR A 1097 -13.17 22.56 -31.00
N GLU A 1098 -13.74 22.81 -32.17
CA GLU A 1098 -13.03 23.19 -33.40
C GLU A 1098 -12.94 24.71 -33.57
N ILE A 1099 -11.79 25.26 -33.99
CA ILE A 1099 -11.71 26.66 -34.45
C ILE A 1099 -12.16 26.77 -35.91
N VAL A 1100 -13.19 27.59 -36.13
CA VAL A 1100 -13.77 27.85 -37.46
C VAL A 1100 -13.71 29.34 -37.85
N ASN A 1101 -13.71 29.63 -39.16
CA ASN A 1101 -13.89 30.99 -39.67
C ASN A 1101 -15.36 31.46 -39.66
N GLN A 1102 -16.31 30.53 -39.52
CA GLN A 1102 -17.75 30.79 -39.42
C GLN A 1102 -18.41 29.59 -38.73
N ILE A 1103 -19.28 29.83 -37.74
CA ILE A 1103 -20.06 28.76 -37.12
C ILE A 1103 -21.12 28.30 -38.13
N LEU A 1104 -21.02 27.05 -38.59
CA LEU A 1104 -21.99 26.48 -39.51
C LEU A 1104 -23.25 26.07 -38.72
N SER A 1105 -24.17 27.02 -38.56
CA SER A 1105 -25.49 26.77 -37.98
C SER A 1105 -26.33 25.86 -38.88
N THR A 1106 -26.08 24.55 -38.80
CA THR A 1106 -26.94 23.52 -39.36
C THR A 1106 -28.17 23.36 -38.48
N ALA A 1107 -29.13 24.29 -38.63
CA ALA A 1107 -30.51 24.01 -38.26
C ALA A 1107 -30.92 22.72 -39.00
N SER A 1108 -31.15 21.65 -38.25
CA SER A 1108 -31.41 20.31 -38.78
C SER A 1108 -32.80 20.23 -39.40
N VAL A 1109 -32.90 20.63 -40.68
CA VAL A 1109 -34.16 20.63 -41.44
C VAL A 1109 -34.72 19.21 -41.51
N SER A 1110 -35.92 19.02 -40.96
CA SER A 1110 -36.63 17.74 -40.92
C SER A 1110 -36.71 17.06 -42.29
N MET A 1111 -36.20 15.82 -42.41
CA MET A 1111 -36.22 15.03 -43.64
C MET A 1111 -37.60 14.37 -43.91
N THR A 1112 -38.70 15.12 -43.78
CA THR A 1112 -40.07 14.56 -43.85
C THR A 1112 -40.74 14.66 -45.22
N ASP A 1113 -40.49 15.75 -45.98
CA ASP A 1113 -41.45 16.17 -47.04
C ASP A 1113 -40.99 15.98 -48.49
N PHE A 1114 -39.70 15.71 -48.74
CA PHE A 1114 -39.19 15.34 -50.08
C PHE A 1114 -39.05 13.81 -50.21
N LYS A 1115 -39.43 13.26 -51.38
CA LYS A 1115 -39.21 11.85 -51.74
C LYS A 1115 -38.82 11.68 -53.21
N ILE A 1116 -37.80 10.87 -53.47
CA ILE A 1116 -37.36 10.45 -54.81
C ILE A 1116 -37.73 8.97 -55.05
N TYR A 1117 -38.49 8.68 -56.10
CA TYR A 1117 -39.02 7.33 -56.36
C TYR A 1117 -39.35 7.07 -57.85
N PRO A 1118 -39.39 5.81 -58.32
CA PRO A 1118 -38.92 4.62 -57.62
C PRO A 1118 -37.39 4.66 -57.45
N ASN A 1119 -36.92 4.18 -56.30
CA ASN A 1119 -35.50 4.05 -56.01
C ASN A 1119 -35.29 2.74 -55.22
N PRO A 1120 -34.68 1.69 -55.80
CA PRO A 1120 -34.09 1.63 -57.15
C PRO A 1120 -35.08 1.81 -58.31
N THR A 1121 -34.60 2.35 -59.44
CA THR A 1121 -35.35 2.51 -60.70
C THR A 1121 -34.86 1.56 -61.79
N ASN A 1122 -35.67 1.35 -62.84
CA ASN A 1122 -35.25 0.77 -64.11
C ASN A 1122 -34.88 1.85 -65.16
N GLY A 1123 -35.21 3.12 -64.92
CA GLY A 1123 -34.98 4.25 -65.84
C GLY A 1123 -35.54 5.56 -65.29
N LEU A 1124 -36.85 5.77 -65.40
CA LEU A 1124 -37.52 7.02 -64.99
C LEU A 1124 -37.57 7.19 -63.46
N VAL A 1125 -37.37 8.42 -62.99
CA VAL A 1125 -37.34 8.79 -61.57
C VAL A 1125 -38.15 10.07 -61.36
N TYR A 1126 -39.04 10.07 -60.36
CA TYR A 1126 -39.84 11.21 -59.94
C TYR A 1126 -39.29 11.81 -58.66
N ILE A 1127 -39.40 13.14 -58.54
CA ILE A 1127 -39.10 13.92 -57.33
C ILE A 1127 -40.40 14.54 -56.86
N LYS A 1128 -40.93 14.06 -55.72
CA LYS A 1128 -42.00 14.75 -54.99
C LYS A 1128 -41.35 15.73 -54.01
N SER A 1129 -41.68 17.00 -54.18
CA SER A 1129 -41.23 18.13 -53.37
C SER A 1129 -42.44 19.04 -53.08
N PRO A 1130 -42.55 19.68 -51.90
CA PRO A 1130 -43.53 20.73 -51.66
C PRO A 1130 -43.20 22.03 -52.41
N GLU A 1131 -41.91 22.26 -52.71
CA GLU A 1131 -41.40 23.43 -53.43
C GLU A 1131 -41.19 23.15 -54.92
N LYS A 1132 -41.36 24.17 -55.77
CA LYS A 1132 -41.15 24.07 -57.21
C LYS A 1132 -39.66 23.89 -57.53
N ILE A 1133 -39.35 22.85 -58.32
CA ILE A 1133 -37.98 22.50 -58.70
C ILE A 1133 -37.51 23.37 -59.88
N LYS A 1134 -36.47 24.18 -59.67
CA LYS A 1134 -35.77 24.94 -60.72
C LYS A 1134 -34.89 24.03 -61.59
N LYS A 1135 -34.14 23.10 -60.98
CA LYS A 1135 -33.10 22.30 -61.65
C LYS A 1135 -33.03 20.88 -61.09
N ILE A 1136 -32.74 19.90 -61.93
CA ILE A 1136 -32.29 18.55 -61.55
C ILE A 1136 -30.94 18.31 -62.23
N THR A 1137 -29.95 17.75 -61.53
CA THR A 1137 -28.61 17.48 -62.05
C THR A 1137 -28.09 16.14 -61.53
N VAL A 1138 -27.65 15.26 -62.42
CA VAL A 1138 -27.24 13.88 -62.13
C VAL A 1138 -25.74 13.73 -62.35
N TYR A 1139 -25.07 13.09 -61.39
CA TYR A 1139 -23.64 12.77 -61.44
C TYR A 1139 -23.42 11.26 -61.40
N ASN A 1140 -22.34 10.78 -62.00
CA ASN A 1140 -21.87 9.40 -61.82
C ASN A 1140 -21.18 9.23 -60.45
N SER A 1141 -20.76 8.00 -60.13
CA SER A 1141 -20.03 7.68 -58.89
C SER A 1141 -18.64 8.33 -58.77
N ALA A 1142 -18.13 9.00 -59.82
CA ALA A 1142 -16.90 9.79 -59.82
C ALA A 1142 -17.17 11.32 -59.78
N GLY A 1143 -18.39 11.74 -59.45
CA GLY A 1143 -18.76 13.16 -59.32
C GLY A 1143 -18.89 13.93 -60.65
N GLN A 1144 -18.77 13.27 -61.80
CA GLN A 1144 -18.88 13.92 -63.11
C GLN A 1144 -20.35 14.11 -63.49
N GLN A 1145 -20.73 15.30 -63.96
CA GLN A 1145 -22.10 15.62 -64.38
C GLN A 1145 -22.47 14.88 -65.66
N ILE A 1146 -23.55 14.09 -65.62
CA ILE A 1146 -24.04 13.24 -66.72
C ILE A 1146 -25.31 13.81 -67.36
N LEU A 1147 -26.25 14.32 -66.57
CA LEU A 1147 -27.52 14.89 -67.04
C LEU A 1147 -27.87 16.16 -66.26
N ARG A 1148 -28.54 17.10 -66.94
CA ARG A 1148 -29.09 18.32 -66.35
C ARG A 1148 -30.44 18.63 -66.99
N LYS A 1149 -31.44 18.98 -66.18
CA LYS A 1149 -32.80 19.38 -66.58
C LYS A 1149 -33.22 20.60 -65.76
N GLU A 1150 -34.11 21.43 -66.30
CA GLU A 1150 -34.65 22.60 -65.62
C GLU A 1150 -36.18 22.58 -65.65
N ASN A 1151 -36.81 23.10 -64.59
CA ASN A 1151 -38.27 23.20 -64.44
C ASN A 1151 -39.01 21.86 -64.67
N GLN A 1152 -38.50 20.76 -64.12
CA GLN A 1152 -39.09 19.42 -64.19
C GLN A 1152 -39.10 18.76 -62.80
N SER A 1153 -40.06 17.87 -62.56
CA SER A 1153 -40.18 17.04 -61.35
C SER A 1153 -39.90 15.56 -61.60
N GLU A 1154 -39.32 15.24 -62.76
CA GLU A 1154 -38.91 13.89 -63.15
C GLU A 1154 -37.62 13.95 -63.97
N ILE A 1155 -36.89 12.85 -64.00
CA ILE A 1155 -35.70 12.67 -64.83
C ILE A 1155 -35.61 11.22 -65.31
N ASP A 1156 -35.43 11.03 -66.62
CA ASP A 1156 -35.20 9.71 -67.17
C ASP A 1156 -33.71 9.35 -67.16
N LEU A 1157 -33.37 8.26 -66.50
CA LEU A 1157 -32.04 7.67 -66.47
C LEU A 1157 -31.93 6.45 -67.41
N SER A 1158 -32.97 6.12 -68.20
CA SER A 1158 -33.10 4.87 -68.99
C SER A 1158 -32.00 4.64 -70.03
N HIS A 1159 -31.28 5.69 -70.43
CA HIS A 1159 -30.19 5.62 -71.41
C HIS A 1159 -28.79 5.44 -70.80
N LEU A 1160 -28.65 5.51 -69.47
CA LEU A 1160 -27.37 5.35 -68.78
C LEU A 1160 -26.97 3.85 -68.60
N PRO A 1161 -25.77 3.53 -68.11
CA PRO A 1161 -25.46 2.21 -67.56
C PRO A 1161 -26.27 1.88 -66.29
N LYS A 1162 -26.32 0.60 -65.92
CA LYS A 1162 -26.75 0.15 -64.58
C LYS A 1162 -25.72 0.59 -63.54
N GLY A 1163 -26.15 1.04 -62.36
CA GLY A 1163 -25.22 1.54 -61.34
C GLY A 1163 -25.82 2.56 -60.36
N ILE A 1164 -24.95 3.22 -59.62
CA ILE A 1164 -25.28 4.24 -58.62
C ILE A 1164 -25.05 5.63 -59.22
N TYR A 1165 -26.03 6.51 -59.06
CA TYR A 1165 -25.99 7.90 -59.49
C TYR A 1165 -26.32 8.82 -58.32
N ILE A 1166 -25.73 10.02 -58.30
CA ILE A 1166 -26.08 11.08 -57.36
C ILE A 1166 -27.00 12.04 -58.09
N VAL A 1167 -28.26 12.09 -57.69
CA VAL A 1167 -29.25 13.05 -58.21
C VAL A 1167 -29.34 14.21 -57.24
N THR A 1168 -29.02 15.40 -57.72
CA THR A 1168 -29.25 16.67 -57.02
C THR A 1168 -30.43 17.39 -57.65
N PHE A 1169 -31.14 18.19 -56.87
CA PHE A 1169 -32.12 19.13 -57.39
C PHE A 1169 -32.14 20.43 -56.56
N GLU A 1170 -32.67 21.48 -57.17
CA GLU A 1170 -32.65 22.86 -56.65
C GLU A 1170 -34.07 23.40 -56.66
N SER A 1171 -34.54 23.94 -55.54
CA SER A 1171 -35.82 24.65 -55.43
C SER A 1171 -35.62 26.16 -55.57
N GLU A 1172 -36.32 27.02 -54.82
CA GLU A 1172 -36.07 28.46 -54.89
C GLU A 1172 -34.77 28.89 -54.22
N ASP A 1173 -34.51 28.45 -52.98
CA ASP A 1173 -33.30 28.84 -52.22
C ASP A 1173 -32.51 27.63 -51.67
N LYS A 1174 -32.85 26.40 -52.06
CA LYS A 1174 -32.30 25.16 -51.48
C LYS A 1174 -31.76 24.20 -52.54
N VAL A 1175 -30.71 23.47 -52.20
CA VAL A 1175 -30.18 22.34 -52.97
C VAL A 1175 -30.29 21.06 -52.14
N HIS A 1176 -30.87 20.02 -52.73
CA HIS A 1176 -31.03 18.70 -52.11
C HIS A 1176 -30.30 17.63 -52.94
N THR A 1177 -29.70 16.66 -52.26
CA THR A 1177 -28.89 15.59 -52.86
C THR A 1177 -29.45 14.22 -52.48
N SER A 1178 -29.44 13.26 -53.39
CA SER A 1178 -29.94 11.90 -53.15
C SER A 1178 -29.26 10.84 -54.01
N LYS A 1179 -28.94 9.70 -53.40
CA LYS A 1179 -28.40 8.51 -54.07
C LYS A 1179 -29.53 7.74 -54.77
N VAL A 1180 -29.44 7.56 -56.08
CA VAL A 1180 -30.36 6.74 -56.88
C VAL A 1180 -29.64 5.52 -57.44
N ILE A 1181 -30.27 4.35 -57.32
CA ILE A 1181 -29.77 3.10 -57.85
C ILE A 1181 -30.55 2.75 -59.12
N ARG A 1182 -29.87 2.52 -60.25
CA ARG A 1182 -30.47 1.99 -61.46
C ARG A 1182 -30.16 0.50 -61.66
N LYS A 1183 -31.22 -0.28 -61.80
CA LYS A 1183 -31.23 -1.75 -62.00
C LYS A 1183 -31.10 -2.19 -63.45
#